data_AF-A0A536AEP4-F1
#
_entry.id   AF-A0A536AEP4-F1
#
_cell.length_a   1.000
_cell.length_b   1.000
_cell.length_c   1.000
_cell.angle_alpha   90.00
_cell.angle_beta   90.00
_cell.angle_gamma   90.00
#
_symmetry.space_group_name_H-M   'P 1'
#
loop_
_entity.id
_entity.type
_entity.pdbx_description
1 polymer ?
#
loop_
_entity_poly.entity_id
_entity_poly.type
_entity_poly.pdbx_seq_one_letter_code
_entity_poly.pdbx_strand_id
1 'polypeptide(L)'
;MVRRPRVGGGRRARPRRKARDLRRDGAALGLGPPRAAALSRAPGRRRPAGARGSSATALLGPALVERISLDVRPMNPSRVASVLTMAQNSRKPKREERGRRILTASRSRILPLLTLLTLLGLVVSACTQQGGGPSTGGGTDQADPNGELTTRVGGEPDTIDPQKESFVDEIGVTMRVFEALMTADVKTGKVIPAAAKDQPKISADGKTYTYTLRDGLKYSDGKAITANDFKYGWQRLCDPATAGEYAFTGYIVAGCEAWNSMDPKKDDPAKLASAKTDFLSNITVSGNDITFKLTDPAPYFNAIASIWVGAPAREDTVTKGGDKWTEPATFIGNGPFVLSEWKHNEKMVFTRNPNYRTPTKLAKWTVVMITEGAVAFAAYRNNEIDLYGVAAEDLRTIDGDADLKKQVVDGPDGCSYYVGFNNRKAPFNDKNVRVAFAKSFDRDAYINDVQKIGKPSTSFISPGLPGYDSGDTFQKFDPAAAKAALAQAAPAATAALADVKITYSANARNKTRLEWFQQQWKTNLNANITLDPVDSTTFTQLVKKPETLPLMFLLGWCPDYYDQQDWLTTVFSSKASSGRVGYTSKQFDDLVFAADKEGDSKKRDDMYQQASRLLSQDAAAAFIYYGATKILQKPWVKNYYITALGFEIARFTDVYVTKKT
;
A
#
# COMPACT_ATOMS: atom_id res chain seq x y z
N MET A 1 -51.72 -11.07 18.95
CA MET A 1 -53.08 -10.96 19.53
C MET A 1 -52.96 -10.93 21.06
N VAL A 2 -53.93 -10.36 21.78
CA VAL A 2 -53.81 -9.99 23.21
C VAL A 2 -54.28 -11.11 24.15
N ARG A 3 -53.76 -11.12 25.40
CA ARG A 3 -54.21 -11.79 26.67
C ARG A 3 -53.38 -12.99 27.13
N ARG A 4 -53.18 -13.25 28.44
CA ARG A 4 -53.04 -12.45 29.69
C ARG A 4 -52.51 -13.44 30.81
N PRO A 5 -52.26 -13.06 32.09
CA PRO A 5 -51.12 -13.62 32.86
C PRO A 5 -51.47 -14.24 34.25
N ARG A 6 -50.43 -14.44 35.10
CA ARG A 6 -50.45 -14.66 36.58
C ARG A 6 -50.78 -16.10 37.06
N VAL A 7 -50.33 -16.61 38.24
CA VAL A 7 -49.51 -16.05 39.35
C VAL A 7 -48.83 -17.15 40.19
N GLY A 8 -47.69 -16.84 40.84
CA GLY A 8 -47.22 -17.43 42.12
C GLY A 8 -46.77 -18.91 42.15
N GLY A 9 -45.88 -19.37 43.04
CA GLY A 9 -45.12 -18.69 44.09
C GLY A 9 -44.87 -19.62 45.29
N GLY A 10 -43.61 -19.96 45.63
CA GLY A 10 -43.32 -20.86 46.75
C GLY A 10 -41.82 -21.01 47.08
N ARG A 11 -41.43 -20.63 48.30
CA ARG A 11 -40.05 -20.77 48.83
C ARG A 11 -39.85 -22.12 49.52
N ARG A 12 -38.64 -22.71 49.39
CA ARG A 12 -37.83 -23.38 50.45
C ARG A 12 -36.51 -23.84 49.80
N ALA A 13 -35.35 -23.33 50.20
CA ALA A 13 -34.55 -23.62 51.40
C ALA A 13 -33.41 -24.62 51.08
N ARG A 14 -32.17 -24.26 51.44
CA ARG A 14 -30.95 -25.07 51.26
C ARG A 14 -30.94 -26.31 52.17
N PRO A 15 -30.01 -27.25 51.96
CA PRO A 15 -28.83 -27.18 52.83
C PRO A 15 -27.47 -27.30 52.11
N ARG A 16 -26.44 -26.69 52.71
CA ARG A 16 -25.02 -27.07 52.50
C ARG A 16 -24.73 -28.35 53.29
N ARG A 17 -23.75 -29.16 52.87
CA ARG A 17 -22.81 -29.81 53.80
C ARG A 17 -21.43 -30.01 53.17
N LYS A 18 -20.39 -29.89 54.01
CA LYS A 18 -18.97 -30.07 53.67
C LYS A 18 -18.52 -31.51 53.99
N ALA A 19 -17.50 -31.95 53.25
CA ALA A 19 -16.32 -32.73 53.67
C ALA A 19 -16.42 -33.86 54.72
N ARG A 20 -15.71 -34.97 54.44
CA ARG A 20 -15.07 -35.79 55.48
C ARG A 20 -13.79 -36.46 54.96
N ASP A 21 -12.71 -36.32 55.73
CA ASP A 21 -11.44 -37.04 55.60
C ASP A 21 -11.53 -38.50 56.04
N LEU A 22 -10.55 -39.32 55.61
CA LEU A 22 -9.81 -40.41 56.30
C LEU A 22 -8.78 -40.94 55.26
N ARG A 23 -7.44 -40.82 55.39
CA ARG A 23 -6.48 -41.56 56.27
C ARG A 23 -6.61 -43.10 56.16
N ARG A 24 -5.53 -43.91 56.04
CA ARG A 24 -4.06 -43.61 56.09
C ARG A 24 -3.18 -44.74 55.55
N ASP A 25 -1.96 -44.32 55.17
CA ASP A 25 -0.64 -45.02 55.05
C ASP A 25 -0.52 -46.20 54.04
N GLY A 26 0.66 -46.55 53.50
CA GLY A 26 2.01 -45.94 53.61
C GLY A 26 3.12 -46.72 52.86
N ALA A 27 4.39 -46.27 52.99
CA ALA A 27 5.67 -46.85 52.49
C ALA A 27 5.93 -46.85 50.95
N ALA A 28 7.15 -46.66 50.43
CA ALA A 28 8.41 -46.06 50.93
C ALA A 28 9.41 -45.79 49.75
N LEU A 29 10.54 -45.11 50.03
CA LEU A 29 11.70 -44.82 49.14
C LEU A 29 11.47 -43.74 48.04
N GLY A 30 12.38 -42.81 47.73
CA GLY A 30 13.64 -42.45 48.39
C GLY A 30 14.55 -41.55 47.51
N LEU A 31 15.04 -40.43 48.08
CA LEU A 31 16.24 -39.64 47.70
C LEU A 31 16.33 -38.93 46.31
N GLY A 32 16.33 -37.59 46.34
CA GLY A 32 17.50 -36.75 46.02
C GLY A 32 17.93 -36.52 44.54
N PRO A 33 18.13 -35.26 44.10
CA PRO A 33 18.70 -34.92 42.78
C PRO A 33 20.24 -34.73 42.82
N PRO A 34 20.94 -34.73 41.67
CA PRO A 34 22.31 -34.22 41.57
C PRO A 34 22.46 -32.92 40.76
N ARG A 35 23.52 -32.17 41.10
CA ARG A 35 23.98 -30.92 40.48
C ARG A 35 24.99 -31.16 39.35
N ALA A 36 25.32 -30.07 38.66
CA ALA A 36 26.38 -29.96 37.64
C ALA A 36 27.80 -30.31 38.13
N ALA A 37 28.68 -30.63 37.17
CA ALA A 37 30.12 -30.40 37.24
C ALA A 37 30.71 -30.19 35.82
N ALA A 38 31.72 -29.32 35.71
CA ALA A 38 32.57 -29.19 34.53
C ALA A 38 33.92 -29.88 34.78
N LEU A 39 34.70 -30.20 33.74
CA LEU A 39 36.17 -30.16 33.76
C LEU A 39 36.82 -30.38 32.37
N SER A 40 38.11 -30.12 32.29
CA SER A 40 38.92 -29.88 31.09
C SER A 40 39.85 -31.04 30.70
N ARG A 41 40.31 -31.08 29.43
CA ARG A 41 41.75 -31.01 29.03
C ARG A 41 42.01 -31.34 27.54
N ALA A 42 43.05 -30.72 26.98
CA ALA A 42 43.74 -31.14 25.74
C ALA A 42 44.86 -32.16 26.07
N PRO A 43 45.33 -32.99 25.10
CA PRO A 43 46.39 -32.62 24.14
C PRO A 43 46.05 -33.13 22.70
N GLY A 44 46.86 -33.03 21.64
CA GLY A 44 48.16 -32.43 21.40
C GLY A 44 49.04 -33.27 20.42
N ARG A 45 49.47 -32.65 19.31
CA ARG A 45 50.58 -33.03 18.38
C ARG A 45 50.43 -34.16 17.32
N ARG A 46 50.81 -33.75 16.09
CA ARG A 46 51.72 -34.36 15.08
C ARG A 46 51.15 -34.97 13.77
N ARG A 47 51.82 -34.58 12.67
CA ARG A 47 51.79 -35.12 11.30
C ARG A 47 52.55 -36.45 11.20
N PRO A 48 52.33 -37.23 10.12
CA PRO A 48 53.26 -37.27 8.96
C PRO A 48 52.51 -36.92 7.64
N ALA A 49 53.07 -36.41 6.53
CA ALA A 49 54.38 -36.49 5.87
C ALA A 49 54.48 -37.58 4.78
N GLY A 50 54.49 -37.14 3.51
CA GLY A 50 54.91 -37.89 2.30
C GLY A 50 53.90 -37.86 1.14
N ALA A 51 54.27 -37.94 -0.16
CA ALA A 51 55.44 -37.40 -0.90
C ALA A 51 55.28 -37.68 -2.42
N ARG A 52 55.59 -36.69 -3.29
CA ARG A 52 55.88 -36.79 -4.75
C ARG A 52 54.73 -37.24 -5.69
N GLY A 53 54.58 -36.71 -6.91
CA GLY A 53 55.27 -35.56 -7.55
C GLY A 53 54.96 -35.41 -9.07
N SER A 54 55.27 -34.23 -9.64
CA SER A 54 55.30 -33.86 -11.09
C SER A 54 53.96 -33.93 -11.87
N SER A 55 53.58 -33.03 -12.80
CA SER A 55 54.18 -31.85 -13.46
C SER A 55 53.10 -31.13 -14.31
N ALA A 56 53.21 -29.90 -14.86
CA ALA A 56 54.10 -28.75 -14.65
C ALA A 56 53.61 -27.50 -15.45
N THR A 57 53.93 -26.27 -14.98
CA THR A 57 54.09 -25.00 -15.76
C THR A 57 52.78 -24.31 -16.24
N ALA A 58 52.53 -22.98 -16.09
CA ALA A 58 53.42 -21.81 -16.02
C ALA A 58 52.88 -20.59 -15.21
N LEU A 59 53.79 -19.77 -14.66
CA LEU A 59 53.90 -18.27 -14.72
C LEU A 59 52.63 -17.38 -14.59
N LEU A 60 52.51 -16.30 -13.79
CA LEU A 60 53.45 -15.43 -13.02
C LEU A 60 52.74 -14.83 -11.77
N GLY A 61 53.50 -14.29 -10.81
CA GLY A 61 52.99 -13.85 -9.48
C GLY A 61 52.48 -12.38 -9.38
N PRO A 62 51.86 -12.01 -8.23
CA PRO A 62 51.25 -10.69 -8.02
C PRO A 62 52.22 -9.66 -7.42
N ALA A 63 52.02 -8.39 -7.77
CA ALA A 63 52.75 -7.24 -7.22
C ALA A 63 51.85 -6.32 -6.37
N LEU A 64 52.51 -5.67 -5.42
CA LEU A 64 52.03 -4.74 -4.41
C LEU A 64 51.44 -3.44 -5.01
N VAL A 65 50.27 -2.99 -4.52
CA VAL A 65 49.78 -1.58 -4.58
C VAL A 65 48.96 -1.38 -3.29
N GLU A 66 49.48 -0.76 -2.23
CA GLU A 66 49.77 0.67 -2.01
C GLU A 66 48.50 1.49 -1.66
N ARG A 67 48.54 2.14 -0.48
CA ARG A 67 47.46 2.99 0.05
C ARG A 67 47.62 4.41 -0.47
N ILE A 68 46.63 4.93 -1.18
CA ILE A 68 46.54 6.37 -1.45
C ILE A 68 45.76 7.03 -0.32
N SER A 69 46.47 7.84 0.48
CA SER A 69 45.86 8.86 1.34
C SER A 69 45.75 10.15 0.54
N LEU A 70 44.56 10.75 0.48
CA LEU A 70 44.36 12.09 -0.08
C LEU A 70 44.08 13.08 1.05
N ASP A 71 45.03 14.00 1.26
CA ASP A 71 44.89 15.14 2.15
C ASP A 71 43.78 16.08 1.67
N VAL A 72 42.79 16.33 2.53
CA VAL A 72 41.81 17.40 2.35
C VAL A 72 42.04 18.46 3.42
N ARG A 73 42.67 19.58 3.03
CA ARG A 73 42.80 20.75 3.91
C ARG A 73 41.49 21.55 3.95
N PRO A 74 41.03 22.01 5.13
CA PRO A 74 39.84 22.86 5.23
C PRO A 74 40.16 24.32 4.92
N MET A 75 39.22 25.04 4.29
CA MET A 75 39.19 26.51 4.28
C MET A 75 38.08 27.03 5.20
N ASN A 76 38.40 28.07 5.95
CA ASN A 76 37.61 28.64 7.04
C ASN A 76 36.76 29.84 6.53
N PRO A 77 35.45 29.92 6.81
CA PRO A 77 34.59 31.02 6.36
C PRO A 77 34.64 32.24 7.28
N SER A 78 34.63 33.48 6.75
CA SER A 78 34.32 34.67 7.56
C SER A 78 33.97 35.94 6.75
N ARG A 79 33.16 36.82 7.38
CA ARG A 79 32.71 38.19 7.00
C ARG A 79 31.62 38.25 5.90
N VAL A 80 30.36 38.66 6.12
CA VAL A 80 29.64 39.62 7.02
C VAL A 80 29.52 41.06 6.46
N ALA A 81 28.25 41.44 6.21
CA ALA A 81 27.61 42.78 6.23
C ALA A 81 27.89 43.85 5.12
N SER A 82 26.85 44.04 4.29
CA SER A 82 26.04 45.29 4.15
C SER A 82 26.54 46.56 3.42
N VAL A 83 25.53 47.29 2.90
CA VAL A 83 25.47 48.71 2.48
C VAL A 83 25.70 49.07 0.99
N LEU A 84 24.58 49.06 0.24
CA LEU A 84 23.95 50.22 -0.44
C LEU A 84 24.77 51.17 -1.36
N THR A 85 24.18 51.41 -2.55
CA THR A 85 24.12 52.66 -3.37
C THR A 85 24.98 52.78 -4.65
N MET A 86 24.26 52.75 -5.78
CA MET A 86 24.43 53.44 -7.08
C MET A 86 25.79 53.71 -7.78
N ALA A 87 25.66 53.66 -9.11
CA ALA A 87 26.20 54.61 -10.10
C ALA A 87 27.39 54.19 -10.99
N GLN A 88 27.01 53.88 -12.24
CA GLN A 88 27.58 54.42 -13.50
C GLN A 88 28.97 54.00 -14.00
N ASN A 89 28.97 53.60 -15.28
CA ASN A 89 30.00 53.85 -16.30
C ASN A 89 31.39 53.18 -16.09
N SER A 90 32.15 52.84 -17.12
CA SER A 90 31.93 52.59 -18.56
C SER A 90 33.28 52.14 -19.15
N ARG A 91 33.31 51.31 -20.22
CA ARG A 91 34.22 51.39 -21.39
C ARG A 91 34.25 50.07 -22.18
N LYS A 92 34.41 50.21 -23.51
CA LYS A 92 34.57 49.14 -24.51
C LYS A 92 36.07 48.81 -24.71
N PRO A 93 36.40 47.73 -25.45
CA PRO A 93 36.98 47.93 -26.81
C PRO A 93 36.07 47.39 -27.94
N LYS A 94 35.93 48.08 -29.08
CA LYS A 94 36.66 47.90 -30.38
C LYS A 94 36.52 46.47 -30.95
N ARG A 95 35.82 46.18 -32.08
CA ARG A 95 35.59 46.81 -33.42
C ARG A 95 36.68 46.49 -34.46
N GLU A 96 36.30 45.69 -35.47
CA GLU A 96 36.47 45.88 -36.93
C GLU A 96 35.52 44.87 -37.65
N GLU A 97 34.59 45.24 -38.55
CA GLU A 97 34.70 45.70 -39.96
C GLU A 97 35.20 44.60 -40.93
N ARG A 98 34.61 44.28 -42.10
CA ARG A 98 33.62 44.92 -43.02
C ARG A 98 32.76 43.81 -43.71
N GLY A 99 31.61 44.04 -44.35
CA GLY A 99 30.75 45.23 -44.45
C GLY A 99 29.81 45.23 -45.68
N ARG A 100 28.74 46.07 -45.62
CA ARG A 100 27.90 46.57 -46.74
C ARG A 100 26.97 45.55 -47.45
N ARG A 101 25.72 45.88 -47.81
CA ARG A 101 25.08 47.21 -48.10
C ARG A 101 23.54 47.17 -47.87
N ILE A 102 22.96 48.29 -47.35
CA ILE A 102 21.74 49.00 -47.86
C ILE A 102 20.36 48.27 -47.74
N LEU A 103 19.23 48.86 -47.29
CA LEU A 103 18.82 50.19 -46.78
C LEU A 103 17.65 49.94 -45.77
N THR A 104 17.72 50.44 -44.53
CA THR A 104 16.89 51.55 -43.96
C THR A 104 15.37 51.56 -44.24
N ALA A 105 14.48 51.90 -43.31
CA ALA A 105 14.58 52.10 -41.84
C ALA A 105 13.18 52.39 -41.25
N SER A 106 13.05 52.28 -39.92
CA SER A 106 12.33 53.26 -39.05
C SER A 106 10.79 53.40 -39.18
N ARG A 107 9.97 53.45 -38.11
CA ARG A 107 10.22 53.39 -36.65
C ARG A 107 8.91 53.02 -35.91
N SER A 108 9.05 52.17 -34.90
CA SER A 108 8.56 52.36 -33.52
C SER A 108 7.18 53.00 -33.20
N ARG A 109 6.40 52.21 -32.41
CA ARG A 109 5.77 52.54 -31.10
C ARG A 109 4.26 52.84 -31.00
N ILE A 110 3.67 52.12 -30.01
CA ILE A 110 2.54 52.45 -29.12
C ILE A 110 1.12 52.10 -29.61
N LEU A 111 0.41 51.34 -28.76
CA LEU A 111 -1.02 51.01 -28.77
C LEU A 111 -1.81 52.15 -28.09
N PRO A 112 -3.09 52.44 -28.41
CA PRO A 112 -4.16 51.74 -27.66
C PRO A 112 -5.54 51.59 -28.36
N LEU A 113 -6.36 50.72 -27.74
CA LEU A 113 -7.83 50.70 -27.66
C LEU A 113 -8.76 50.50 -28.89
N LEU A 114 -9.92 49.92 -28.55
CA LEU A 114 -11.08 49.59 -29.37
C LEU A 114 -11.70 50.80 -30.10
N THR A 115 -12.18 50.59 -31.34
CA THR A 115 -13.57 50.78 -31.82
C THR A 115 -13.64 50.25 -33.27
N LEU A 116 -14.54 49.33 -33.64
CA LEU A 116 -15.99 49.42 -33.85
C LEU A 116 -16.35 49.75 -35.33
N LEU A 117 -17.22 48.93 -35.93
CA LEU A 117 -17.88 49.05 -37.25
C LEU A 117 -17.04 48.95 -38.55
N THR A 118 -17.14 47.79 -39.21
CA THR A 118 -17.57 47.74 -40.62
C THR A 118 -18.43 46.49 -40.90
N LEU A 119 -19.68 46.73 -41.36
CA LEU A 119 -20.60 45.87 -42.15
C LEU A 119 -20.64 44.35 -41.84
N LEU A 120 -21.73 43.72 -41.37
CA LEU A 120 -23.18 43.90 -41.59
C LEU A 120 -23.63 43.81 -43.06
N GLY A 121 -24.28 42.70 -43.42
CA GLY A 121 -24.93 42.55 -44.73
C GLY A 121 -25.40 41.13 -45.06
N LEU A 122 -26.49 40.67 -44.42
CA LEU A 122 -27.56 39.79 -44.96
C LEU A 122 -28.42 39.18 -43.82
N VAL A 123 -29.56 39.81 -43.51
CA VAL A 123 -30.69 39.26 -42.73
C VAL A 123 -31.99 39.85 -43.31
N VAL A 124 -33.14 39.18 -43.07
CA VAL A 124 -34.51 39.47 -43.55
C VAL A 124 -34.76 38.84 -44.93
N SER A 125 -35.73 37.92 -45.14
CA SER A 125 -36.90 37.45 -44.37
C SER A 125 -36.87 35.91 -44.16
N ALA A 126 -37.69 35.26 -43.32
CA ALA A 126 -38.98 35.66 -42.73
C ALA A 126 -39.19 35.11 -41.30
N CYS A 127 -40.06 35.78 -40.53
CA CYS A 127 -40.60 35.27 -39.26
C CYS A 127 -42.12 35.08 -39.35
N THR A 128 -42.58 33.90 -38.95
CA THR A 128 -43.90 33.47 -38.40
C THR A 128 -43.88 31.95 -38.50
N GLN A 129 -44.34 31.11 -37.57
CA GLN A 129 -45.13 31.20 -36.33
C GLN A 129 -44.65 29.99 -35.49
N GLN A 130 -44.51 29.98 -34.16
CA GLN A 130 -45.58 29.82 -33.15
C GLN A 130 -44.86 29.32 -31.87
N GLY A 131 -45.38 29.60 -30.67
CA GLY A 131 -44.62 29.40 -29.42
C GLY A 131 -44.34 27.93 -29.06
N GLY A 132 -43.05 27.61 -28.86
CA GLY A 132 -42.59 26.50 -28.02
C GLY A 132 -41.88 27.08 -26.79
N GLY A 133 -42.23 26.59 -25.60
CA GLY A 133 -41.58 27.01 -24.34
C GLY A 133 -40.10 26.59 -24.27
N PRO A 134 -39.35 27.01 -23.23
CA PRO A 134 -37.98 26.55 -23.05
C PRO A 134 -37.97 25.02 -22.99
N SER A 135 -37.30 24.39 -23.96
CA SER A 135 -37.08 22.96 -23.92
C SER A 135 -36.14 22.65 -22.77
N THR A 136 -36.72 22.27 -21.63
CA THR A 136 -36.02 21.55 -20.58
C THR A 136 -35.59 20.21 -21.16
N GLY A 137 -34.45 20.22 -21.86
CA GLY A 137 -33.79 19.05 -22.40
C GLY A 137 -33.34 18.19 -21.23
N GLY A 138 -34.24 17.35 -20.74
CA GLY A 138 -33.91 16.29 -19.81
C GLY A 138 -32.98 15.32 -20.50
N GLY A 139 -31.67 15.56 -20.36
CA GLY A 139 -30.65 14.58 -20.69
C GLY A 139 -30.98 13.32 -19.91
N THR A 140 -31.42 12.28 -20.62
CA THR A 140 -31.74 11.01 -20.00
C THR A 140 -30.47 10.46 -19.34
N ASP A 141 -30.58 9.89 -18.13
CA ASP A 141 -29.49 9.17 -17.44
C ASP A 141 -29.12 7.85 -18.16
N GLN A 142 -29.23 7.81 -19.48
CA GLN A 142 -28.92 6.68 -20.33
C GLN A 142 -27.41 6.60 -20.55
N ALA A 143 -26.85 5.40 -20.36
CA ALA A 143 -25.46 5.13 -20.66
C ALA A 143 -25.15 5.39 -22.14
N ASP A 144 -24.07 6.12 -22.41
CA ASP A 144 -23.48 6.21 -23.73
C ASP A 144 -22.82 4.87 -24.06
N PRO A 145 -23.20 4.18 -25.17
CA PRO A 145 -22.53 2.94 -25.59
C PRO A 145 -21.03 3.10 -25.81
N ASN A 146 -20.57 4.31 -26.15
CA ASN A 146 -19.17 4.69 -26.32
C ASN A 146 -18.60 5.39 -25.08
N GLY A 147 -19.27 5.32 -23.92
CA GLY A 147 -18.91 6.05 -22.71
C GLY A 147 -17.47 5.80 -22.27
N GLU A 148 -16.74 6.90 -22.10
CA GLU A 148 -15.32 6.90 -21.72
C GLU A 148 -15.15 7.57 -20.35
N LEU A 149 -14.40 6.90 -19.47
CA LEU A 149 -14.01 7.45 -18.17
C LEU A 149 -12.50 7.76 -18.16
N THR A 150 -12.12 8.97 -17.75
CA THR A 150 -10.72 9.31 -17.47
C THR A 150 -10.48 9.50 -15.97
N THR A 151 -9.57 8.72 -15.39
CA THR A 151 -9.15 8.82 -13.98
C THR A 151 -7.66 9.17 -13.90
N ARG A 152 -7.18 9.48 -12.69
CA ARG A 152 -5.78 9.86 -12.42
C ARG A 152 -5.11 8.86 -11.45
N VAL A 153 -3.81 8.62 -11.66
CA VAL A 153 -2.88 8.09 -10.66
C VAL A 153 -1.77 9.11 -10.36
N GLY A 154 -1.02 8.92 -9.27
CA GLY A 154 0.04 9.84 -8.84
C GLY A 154 1.29 9.89 -9.74
N GLY A 155 1.51 8.87 -10.55
CA GLY A 155 2.69 8.74 -11.42
C GLY A 155 2.70 7.41 -12.17
N GLU A 156 3.82 7.11 -12.81
CA GLU A 156 4.09 5.78 -13.38
C GLU A 156 4.16 4.72 -12.26
N PRO A 157 3.48 3.56 -12.39
CA PRO A 157 3.59 2.46 -11.42
C PRO A 157 4.96 1.75 -11.50
N ASP A 158 5.45 1.17 -10.40
CA ASP A 158 6.69 0.36 -10.45
C ASP A 158 6.46 -0.90 -11.31
N THR A 159 5.26 -1.49 -11.19
CA THR A 159 4.80 -2.63 -11.99
C THR A 159 3.28 -2.77 -11.91
N ILE A 160 2.69 -3.52 -12.85
CA ILE A 160 1.28 -3.98 -12.82
C ILE A 160 1.19 -5.52 -12.92
N ASP A 161 2.28 -6.20 -12.54
CA ASP A 161 2.35 -7.65 -12.46
C ASP A 161 1.62 -8.13 -11.18
N PRO A 162 0.51 -8.89 -11.27
CA PRO A 162 -0.29 -9.26 -10.09
C PRO A 162 0.49 -10.07 -9.04
N GLN A 163 1.62 -10.68 -9.40
CA GLN A 163 2.49 -11.40 -8.48
C GLN A 163 3.77 -10.63 -8.10
N LYS A 164 3.88 -9.34 -8.42
CA LYS A 164 4.96 -8.45 -7.98
C LYS A 164 4.51 -7.13 -7.34
N GLU A 165 3.38 -6.58 -7.77
CA GLU A 165 2.89 -5.27 -7.35
C GLU A 165 2.55 -5.19 -5.84
N SER A 166 2.47 -3.96 -5.31
CA SER A 166 2.35 -3.74 -3.86
C SER A 166 1.68 -2.42 -3.44
N PHE A 167 1.31 -1.54 -4.37
CA PHE A 167 0.65 -0.27 -4.07
C PHE A 167 -0.77 -0.19 -4.62
N VAL A 168 -1.62 0.54 -3.90
CA VAL A 168 -3.06 0.68 -4.20
C VAL A 168 -3.32 1.22 -5.62
N ASP A 169 -2.51 2.16 -6.11
CA ASP A 169 -2.62 2.69 -7.49
C ASP A 169 -2.32 1.60 -8.55
N GLU A 170 -1.42 0.66 -8.27
CA GLU A 170 -1.06 -0.48 -9.13
C GLU A 170 -2.20 -1.51 -9.12
N ILE A 171 -2.58 -1.95 -7.92
CA ILE A 171 -3.63 -2.95 -7.65
C ILE A 171 -4.98 -2.48 -8.23
N GLY A 172 -5.29 -1.19 -8.11
CA GLY A 172 -6.50 -0.58 -8.68
C GLY A 172 -6.57 -0.60 -10.20
N VAL A 173 -5.42 -0.70 -10.88
CA VAL A 173 -5.31 -0.97 -12.32
C VAL A 173 -5.40 -2.47 -12.59
N THR A 174 -4.58 -3.28 -11.92
CA THR A 174 -4.44 -4.71 -12.20
C THR A 174 -5.73 -5.48 -11.94
N MET A 175 -6.48 -5.16 -10.88
CA MET A 175 -7.79 -5.77 -10.57
C MET A 175 -8.92 -5.36 -11.53
N ARG A 176 -8.64 -4.56 -12.57
CA ARG A 176 -9.57 -4.32 -13.70
C ARG A 176 -9.22 -5.15 -14.93
N VAL A 177 -8.00 -5.69 -14.99
CA VAL A 177 -7.53 -6.59 -16.04
C VAL A 177 -7.56 -8.06 -15.58
N PHE A 178 -7.46 -8.33 -14.28
CA PHE A 178 -7.46 -9.66 -13.68
C PHE A 178 -8.56 -9.86 -12.64
N GLU A 179 -8.92 -11.12 -12.39
CA GLU A 179 -9.86 -11.55 -11.36
C GLU A 179 -9.39 -12.85 -10.69
N ALA A 180 -9.39 -12.88 -9.36
CA ALA A 180 -9.00 -14.04 -8.56
C ALA A 180 -10.11 -15.10 -8.43
N LEU A 181 -9.84 -16.19 -7.70
CA LEU A 181 -10.82 -17.24 -7.40
C LEU A 181 -12.04 -16.67 -6.66
N MET A 182 -11.78 -15.79 -5.70
CA MET A 182 -12.77 -15.13 -4.86
C MET A 182 -12.73 -13.60 -5.09
N THR A 183 -13.64 -12.85 -4.47
CA THR A 183 -13.60 -11.39 -4.40
C THR A 183 -14.31 -10.91 -3.13
N ALA A 184 -14.09 -9.66 -2.72
CA ALA A 184 -14.86 -9.06 -1.63
C ALA A 184 -16.24 -8.58 -2.12
N ASP A 185 -17.31 -8.92 -1.39
CA ASP A 185 -18.62 -8.33 -1.61
C ASP A 185 -18.56 -6.84 -1.27
N VAL A 186 -18.88 -6.03 -2.28
CA VAL A 186 -18.68 -4.58 -2.25
C VAL A 186 -19.59 -3.84 -1.28
N LYS A 187 -20.57 -4.50 -0.65
CA LYS A 187 -21.48 -3.89 0.34
C LYS A 187 -21.19 -4.35 1.77
N THR A 188 -20.69 -5.56 1.94
CA THR A 188 -20.54 -6.22 3.25
C THR A 188 -19.11 -6.58 3.61
N GLY A 189 -18.16 -6.45 2.66
CA GLY A 189 -16.76 -6.85 2.80
C GLY A 189 -16.52 -8.36 2.85
N LYS A 190 -17.58 -9.18 2.82
CA LYS A 190 -17.47 -10.64 2.92
C LYS A 190 -16.86 -11.23 1.66
N VAL A 191 -15.96 -12.19 1.82
CA VAL A 191 -15.38 -12.93 0.68
C VAL A 191 -16.45 -13.81 0.02
N ILE A 192 -16.65 -13.62 -1.28
CA ILE A 192 -17.62 -14.32 -2.13
C ILE A 192 -16.95 -14.90 -3.39
N PRO A 193 -17.57 -15.88 -4.09
CA PRO A 193 -16.95 -16.52 -5.26
C PRO A 193 -16.88 -15.59 -6.49
N ALA A 194 -15.73 -15.54 -7.15
CA ALA A 194 -15.49 -14.73 -8.35
C ALA A 194 -15.30 -15.63 -9.58
N ALA A 195 -14.05 -16.02 -9.91
CA ALA A 195 -13.80 -17.06 -10.91
C ALA A 195 -14.16 -18.47 -10.41
N ALA A 196 -14.15 -18.70 -9.09
CA ALA A 196 -14.78 -19.86 -8.48
C ALA A 196 -16.31 -19.77 -8.61
N LYS A 197 -16.99 -20.91 -8.80
CA LYS A 197 -18.45 -20.95 -8.93
C LYS A 197 -19.17 -20.73 -7.60
N ASP A 198 -18.64 -21.35 -6.54
CA ASP A 198 -19.17 -21.47 -5.19
C ASP A 198 -18.07 -21.20 -4.15
N GLN A 199 -18.42 -21.15 -2.86
CA GLN A 199 -17.44 -21.15 -1.77
C GLN A 199 -16.62 -22.46 -1.79
N PRO A 200 -15.34 -22.46 -1.39
CA PRO A 200 -14.52 -23.65 -1.41
C PRO A 200 -15.02 -24.72 -0.43
N LYS A 201 -14.76 -25.99 -0.76
CA LYS A 201 -14.84 -27.09 0.21
C LYS A 201 -13.61 -27.02 1.10
N ILE A 202 -13.83 -26.92 2.42
CA ILE A 202 -12.78 -26.87 3.43
C ILE A 202 -12.78 -28.21 4.19
N SER A 203 -11.60 -28.79 4.40
CA SER A 203 -11.45 -30.01 5.21
C SER A 203 -11.74 -29.76 6.71
N ALA A 204 -12.06 -30.82 7.45
CA ALA A 204 -12.41 -30.73 8.87
C ALA A 204 -11.27 -30.21 9.78
N ASP A 205 -10.02 -30.32 9.34
CA ASP A 205 -8.83 -29.76 10.01
C ASP A 205 -8.50 -28.32 9.56
N GLY A 206 -9.26 -27.75 8.63
CA GLY A 206 -9.05 -26.41 8.09
C GLY A 206 -7.82 -26.24 7.19
N LYS A 207 -7.13 -27.34 6.81
CA LYS A 207 -5.86 -27.29 6.05
C LYS A 207 -5.97 -27.54 4.55
N THR A 208 -7.12 -27.96 4.03
CA THR A 208 -7.32 -28.23 2.60
C THR A 208 -8.49 -27.41 2.07
N TYR A 209 -8.25 -26.65 1.01
CA TYR A 209 -9.24 -25.79 0.35
C TYR A 209 -9.38 -26.18 -1.12
N THR A 210 -10.55 -26.67 -1.53
CA THR A 210 -10.87 -26.99 -2.94
C THR A 210 -11.83 -25.96 -3.51
N TYR A 211 -11.39 -25.21 -4.52
CA TYR A 211 -12.21 -24.29 -5.31
C TYR A 211 -12.56 -24.95 -6.65
N THR A 212 -13.83 -24.92 -7.03
CA THR A 212 -14.26 -25.28 -8.39
C THR A 212 -14.43 -24.02 -9.22
N LEU A 213 -13.82 -23.95 -10.40
CA LEU A 213 -14.00 -22.83 -11.34
C LEU A 213 -15.41 -22.80 -11.94
N ARG A 214 -15.82 -21.63 -12.43
CA ARG A 214 -16.97 -21.49 -13.33
C ARG A 214 -16.64 -22.07 -14.71
N ASP A 215 -17.64 -22.62 -15.37
CA ASP A 215 -17.50 -23.10 -16.75
C ASP A 215 -17.43 -21.92 -17.74
N GLY A 216 -16.70 -22.12 -18.84
CA GLY A 216 -16.66 -21.16 -19.96
C GLY A 216 -15.87 -19.86 -19.71
N LEU A 217 -15.09 -19.78 -18.62
CA LEU A 217 -14.19 -18.65 -18.36
C LEU A 217 -13.16 -18.47 -19.49
N LYS A 218 -12.90 -17.21 -19.87
CA LYS A 218 -11.98 -16.84 -20.94
C LYS A 218 -11.10 -15.64 -20.59
N TYR A 219 -9.89 -15.67 -21.11
CA TYR A 219 -8.98 -14.53 -21.19
C TYR A 219 -9.47 -13.47 -22.19
N SER A 220 -8.89 -12.28 -22.13
CA SER A 220 -9.18 -11.19 -23.08
C SER A 220 -8.93 -11.53 -24.54
N ASP A 221 -7.96 -12.40 -24.85
CA ASP A 221 -7.71 -12.94 -26.20
C ASP A 221 -8.65 -14.09 -26.62
N GLY A 222 -9.61 -14.45 -25.76
CA GLY A 222 -10.61 -15.49 -26.00
C GLY A 222 -10.17 -16.92 -25.69
N LYS A 223 -8.91 -17.17 -25.30
CA LYS A 223 -8.49 -18.50 -24.82
C LYS A 223 -9.23 -18.86 -23.54
N ALA A 224 -9.56 -20.14 -23.36
CA ALA A 224 -10.18 -20.64 -22.13
C ALA A 224 -9.23 -20.51 -20.93
N ILE A 225 -9.80 -20.26 -19.75
CA ILE A 225 -9.09 -20.29 -18.45
C ILE A 225 -9.30 -21.66 -17.81
N THR A 226 -8.24 -22.19 -17.22
CA THR A 226 -8.23 -23.47 -16.52
C THR A 226 -7.73 -23.34 -15.08
N ALA A 227 -7.92 -24.38 -14.28
CA ALA A 227 -7.35 -24.45 -12.94
C ALA A 227 -5.80 -24.46 -12.93
N ASN A 228 -5.15 -24.82 -14.05
CA ASN A 228 -3.69 -24.72 -14.17
C ASN A 228 -3.18 -23.28 -14.27
N ASP A 229 -3.96 -22.36 -14.84
CA ASP A 229 -3.58 -20.94 -14.92
C ASP A 229 -3.53 -20.27 -13.53
N PHE A 230 -4.48 -20.65 -12.65
CA PHE A 230 -4.43 -20.27 -11.24
C PHE A 230 -3.23 -20.92 -10.54
N LYS A 231 -3.00 -22.23 -10.72
CA LYS A 231 -1.81 -22.89 -10.18
C LYS A 231 -0.51 -22.21 -10.62
N TYR A 232 -0.43 -21.73 -11.86
CA TYR A 232 0.71 -20.98 -12.36
C TYR A 232 0.81 -19.57 -11.75
N GLY A 233 -0.30 -18.85 -11.55
CA GLY A 233 -0.30 -17.60 -10.76
C GLY A 233 0.28 -17.79 -9.36
N TRP A 234 -0.19 -18.81 -8.62
CA TRP A 234 0.36 -19.16 -7.30
C TRP A 234 1.80 -19.68 -7.34
N GLN A 235 2.22 -20.33 -8.43
CA GLN A 235 3.63 -20.64 -8.67
C GLN A 235 4.46 -19.35 -8.74
N ARG A 236 4.04 -18.36 -9.54
CA ARG A 236 4.76 -17.09 -9.68
C ARG A 236 4.84 -16.33 -8.36
N LEU A 237 3.78 -16.35 -7.55
CA LEU A 237 3.75 -15.71 -6.23
C LEU A 237 4.84 -16.25 -5.29
N CYS A 238 5.04 -17.57 -5.27
CA CYS A 238 6.04 -18.22 -4.42
C CYS A 238 7.43 -18.34 -5.07
N ASP A 239 7.58 -18.07 -6.37
CA ASP A 239 8.86 -18.21 -7.08
C ASP A 239 9.84 -17.08 -6.66
N PRO A 240 11.01 -17.39 -6.07
CA PRO A 240 11.97 -16.39 -5.66
C PRO A 240 12.60 -15.62 -6.84
N ALA A 241 12.48 -16.12 -8.08
CA ALA A 241 12.87 -15.37 -9.27
C ALA A 241 11.84 -14.31 -9.70
N THR A 242 10.57 -14.45 -9.31
CA THR A 242 9.56 -13.38 -9.46
C THR A 242 9.89 -12.21 -8.55
N ALA A 243 10.38 -12.51 -7.33
CA ALA A 243 10.75 -11.55 -6.29
C ALA A 243 9.63 -10.53 -5.96
N GLY A 244 8.39 -11.03 -5.85
CA GLY A 244 7.23 -10.19 -5.55
C GLY A 244 7.11 -9.81 -4.08
N GLU A 245 6.83 -8.53 -3.81
CA GLU A 245 6.77 -7.96 -2.45
C GLU A 245 5.68 -8.62 -1.58
N TYR A 246 4.63 -9.18 -2.20
CA TYR A 246 3.50 -9.83 -1.54
C TYR A 246 3.58 -11.37 -1.43
N ALA A 247 4.71 -11.99 -1.78
CA ALA A 247 4.90 -13.44 -1.74
C ALA A 247 4.54 -14.11 -0.40
N PHE A 248 4.72 -13.38 0.71
CA PHE A 248 4.38 -13.81 2.07
C PHE A 248 2.92 -14.21 2.27
N THR A 249 2.00 -13.63 1.52
CA THR A 249 0.58 -14.02 1.59
C THR A 249 0.38 -15.48 1.17
N GLY A 250 1.25 -16.00 0.30
CA GLY A 250 1.27 -17.40 -0.10
C GLY A 250 1.89 -18.36 0.91
N TYR A 251 2.61 -17.89 1.95
CA TYR A 251 3.43 -18.74 2.83
C TYR A 251 2.65 -19.80 3.61
N ILE A 252 1.35 -19.58 3.81
CA ILE A 252 0.44 -20.55 4.42
C ILE A 252 0.23 -21.80 3.54
N VAL A 253 0.43 -21.70 2.21
CA VAL A 253 0.42 -22.84 1.29
C VAL A 253 1.70 -23.65 1.48
N ALA A 254 1.57 -24.96 1.70
CA ALA A 254 2.69 -25.81 2.08
C ALA A 254 3.82 -25.81 1.04
N GLY A 255 5.02 -25.46 1.50
CA GLY A 255 6.23 -25.33 0.68
C GLY A 255 6.53 -23.92 0.17
N CYS A 256 5.58 -22.97 0.21
CA CYS A 256 5.78 -21.64 -0.37
C CYS A 256 6.90 -20.85 0.33
N GLU A 257 6.84 -20.68 1.66
CA GLU A 257 7.88 -19.97 2.44
C GLU A 257 9.28 -20.59 2.24
N ALA A 258 9.35 -21.92 2.25
CA ALA A 258 10.61 -22.67 2.10
C ALA A 258 11.25 -22.51 0.73
N TRP A 259 10.44 -22.40 -0.34
CA TRP A 259 10.94 -22.16 -1.70
C TRP A 259 11.24 -20.67 -1.95
N ASN A 260 10.35 -19.76 -1.51
CA ASN A 260 10.50 -18.33 -1.72
C ASN A 260 11.67 -17.70 -0.94
N SER A 261 12.06 -18.30 0.20
CA SER A 261 13.20 -17.85 0.99
C SER A 261 14.57 -18.23 0.40
N MET A 262 14.61 -18.96 -0.72
CA MET A 262 15.85 -19.34 -1.40
C MET A 262 16.38 -18.21 -2.30
N ASP A 263 17.70 -18.12 -2.46
CA ASP A 263 18.34 -17.20 -3.41
C ASP A 263 18.67 -17.93 -4.72
N PRO A 264 17.96 -17.68 -5.84
CA PRO A 264 18.17 -18.37 -7.11
C PRO A 264 19.54 -18.08 -7.76
N LYS A 265 20.34 -17.17 -7.21
CA LYS A 265 21.71 -16.85 -7.65
C LYS A 265 22.79 -17.47 -6.76
N LYS A 266 22.44 -17.99 -5.58
CA LYS A 266 23.41 -18.56 -4.61
C LYS A 266 23.11 -20.00 -4.20
N ASP A 267 21.85 -20.38 -4.11
CA ASP A 267 21.45 -21.72 -3.70
C ASP A 267 21.59 -22.74 -4.83
N ASP A 268 21.70 -24.01 -4.46
CA ASP A 268 21.87 -25.10 -5.40
C ASP A 268 20.64 -25.26 -6.32
N PRO A 269 20.81 -25.27 -7.66
CA PRO A 269 19.69 -25.36 -8.60
C PRO A 269 18.84 -26.62 -8.45
N ALA A 270 19.41 -27.76 -8.03
CA ALA A 270 18.64 -28.99 -7.83
C ALA A 270 17.76 -28.90 -6.56
N LYS A 271 18.26 -28.27 -5.48
CA LYS A 271 17.44 -27.93 -4.31
C LYS A 271 16.32 -26.96 -4.66
N LEU A 272 16.60 -25.92 -5.45
CA LEU A 272 15.58 -24.96 -5.89
C LEU A 272 14.47 -25.65 -6.71
N ALA A 273 14.85 -26.55 -7.62
CA ALA A 273 13.91 -27.35 -8.39
C ALA A 273 13.12 -28.36 -7.53
N SER A 274 13.75 -28.96 -6.50
CA SER A 274 13.05 -29.80 -5.53
C SER A 274 12.02 -29.00 -4.73
N ALA A 275 12.41 -27.88 -4.13
CA ALA A 275 11.51 -27.03 -3.34
C ALA A 275 10.31 -26.52 -4.17
N LYS A 276 10.55 -26.15 -5.44
CA LYS A 276 9.49 -25.84 -6.41
C LYS A 276 8.54 -27.03 -6.61
N THR A 277 9.08 -28.24 -6.80
CA THR A 277 8.30 -29.47 -7.02
C THR A 277 7.47 -29.82 -5.78
N ASP A 278 8.07 -29.72 -4.59
CA ASP A 278 7.42 -29.97 -3.30
C ASP A 278 6.26 -28.99 -3.09
N PHE A 279 6.47 -27.69 -3.31
CA PHE A 279 5.40 -26.68 -3.30
C PHE A 279 4.29 -26.99 -4.31
N LEU A 280 4.63 -27.27 -5.57
CA LEU A 280 3.65 -27.56 -6.62
C LEU A 280 2.89 -28.88 -6.40
N SER A 281 3.37 -29.77 -5.54
CA SER A 281 2.62 -30.97 -5.11
C SER A 281 1.47 -30.65 -4.13
N ASN A 282 1.53 -29.49 -3.47
CA ASN A 282 0.51 -29.00 -2.54
C ASN A 282 -0.58 -28.16 -3.22
N ILE A 283 -0.46 -27.92 -4.53
CA ILE A 283 -1.51 -27.34 -5.37
C ILE A 283 -1.90 -28.36 -6.44
N THR A 284 -3.02 -29.07 -6.26
CA THR A 284 -3.48 -30.10 -7.21
C THR A 284 -4.63 -29.57 -8.07
N VAL A 285 -4.69 -30.05 -9.32
CA VAL A 285 -5.72 -29.68 -10.29
C VAL A 285 -6.42 -30.95 -10.79
N SER A 286 -7.75 -30.94 -10.84
CA SER A 286 -8.55 -32.04 -11.37
C SER A 286 -9.78 -31.48 -12.11
N GLY A 287 -9.73 -31.49 -13.44
CA GLY A 287 -10.73 -30.79 -14.25
C GLY A 287 -10.79 -29.29 -13.92
N ASN A 288 -11.95 -28.82 -13.48
CA ASN A 288 -12.16 -27.43 -13.04
C ASN A 288 -11.89 -27.19 -11.54
N ASP A 289 -11.49 -28.22 -10.77
CA ASP A 289 -11.13 -28.07 -9.36
C ASP A 289 -9.63 -27.75 -9.20
N ILE A 290 -9.32 -26.73 -8.39
CA ILE A 290 -7.99 -26.46 -7.84
C ILE A 290 -8.03 -26.63 -6.31
N THR A 291 -7.10 -27.42 -5.77
CA THR A 291 -7.01 -27.73 -4.33
C THR A 291 -5.67 -27.31 -3.76
N PHE A 292 -5.71 -26.52 -2.69
CA PHE A 292 -4.54 -26.06 -1.94
C PHE A 292 -4.43 -26.84 -0.62
N LYS A 293 -3.22 -27.27 -0.28
CA LYS A 293 -2.85 -27.77 1.06
C LYS A 293 -2.07 -26.71 1.82
N LEU A 294 -2.49 -26.44 3.04
CA LEU A 294 -1.91 -25.44 3.93
C LEU A 294 -1.06 -26.09 5.02
N THR A 295 -0.08 -25.35 5.53
CA THR A 295 0.74 -25.80 6.67
C THR A 295 -0.07 -25.88 7.96
N ASP A 296 -1.02 -24.95 8.15
CA ASP A 296 -1.87 -24.80 9.32
C ASP A 296 -3.31 -24.42 8.96
N PRO A 297 -4.28 -24.52 9.89
CA PRO A 297 -5.62 -24.00 9.66
C PRO A 297 -5.52 -22.48 9.50
N ALA A 298 -6.20 -21.91 8.52
CA ALA A 298 -6.11 -20.48 8.23
C ALA A 298 -7.47 -19.93 7.75
N PRO A 299 -8.32 -19.41 8.67
CA PRO A 299 -9.64 -18.87 8.30
C PRO A 299 -9.58 -17.69 7.31
N TYR A 300 -8.44 -17.00 7.25
CA TYR A 300 -8.17 -15.87 6.36
C TYR A 300 -7.78 -16.29 4.93
N PHE A 301 -7.57 -17.59 4.64
CA PHE A 301 -7.06 -18.03 3.33
C PHE A 301 -7.98 -17.68 2.15
N ASN A 302 -9.30 -17.70 2.35
CA ASN A 302 -10.26 -17.26 1.32
C ASN A 302 -10.04 -15.79 0.92
N ALA A 303 -9.60 -14.94 1.87
CA ALA A 303 -9.34 -13.54 1.62
C ALA A 303 -8.07 -13.33 0.77
N ILE A 304 -7.01 -14.11 1.01
CA ILE A 304 -5.83 -14.15 0.13
C ILE A 304 -6.22 -14.62 -1.29
N ALA A 305 -7.11 -15.62 -1.39
CA ALA A 305 -7.66 -16.07 -2.67
C ALA A 305 -8.63 -15.06 -3.35
N SER A 306 -8.83 -13.88 -2.74
CA SER A 306 -9.71 -12.81 -3.23
C SER A 306 -9.00 -11.56 -3.73
N ILE A 307 -7.68 -11.45 -3.50
CA ILE A 307 -6.83 -10.32 -3.86
C ILE A 307 -5.94 -10.62 -5.09
N TRP A 308 -5.27 -9.59 -5.62
CA TRP A 308 -4.55 -9.59 -6.89
C TRP A 308 -3.50 -10.70 -7.02
N VAL A 309 -2.77 -11.02 -5.95
CA VAL A 309 -1.80 -12.13 -5.93
C VAL A 309 -2.41 -13.50 -6.24
N GLY A 310 -3.69 -13.70 -5.89
CA GLY A 310 -4.45 -14.92 -6.16
C GLY A 310 -5.05 -14.99 -7.57
N ALA A 311 -4.81 -13.99 -8.42
CA ALA A 311 -5.21 -13.97 -9.83
C ALA A 311 -4.46 -15.03 -10.66
N PRO A 312 -5.06 -15.51 -11.77
CA PRO A 312 -4.38 -16.42 -12.67
C PRO A 312 -3.33 -15.64 -13.49
N ALA A 313 -2.27 -16.34 -13.90
CA ALA A 313 -1.30 -15.83 -14.86
C ALA A 313 -1.15 -16.83 -16.02
N ARG A 314 -0.64 -16.36 -17.16
CA ARG A 314 -0.42 -17.20 -18.33
C ARG A 314 1.06 -17.43 -18.59
N GLU A 315 1.47 -18.68 -18.56
CA GLU A 315 2.87 -19.05 -18.79
C GLU A 315 3.34 -18.71 -20.21
N ASP A 316 2.47 -18.82 -21.22
CA ASP A 316 2.81 -18.48 -22.61
C ASP A 316 3.08 -16.98 -22.80
N THR A 317 2.31 -16.09 -22.16
CA THR A 317 2.51 -14.64 -22.28
C THR A 317 3.63 -14.13 -21.38
N VAL A 318 3.75 -14.64 -20.14
CA VAL A 318 4.85 -14.32 -19.22
C VAL A 318 6.19 -14.73 -19.82
N THR A 319 6.32 -15.96 -20.33
CA THR A 319 7.57 -16.43 -20.95
C THR A 319 7.92 -15.67 -22.22
N LYS A 320 6.93 -15.36 -23.06
CA LYS A 320 7.14 -14.60 -24.31
C LYS A 320 7.53 -13.14 -24.05
N GLY A 321 6.95 -12.50 -23.03
CA GLY A 321 7.20 -11.09 -22.72
C GLY A 321 8.41 -10.85 -21.81
N GLY A 322 8.84 -11.85 -21.02
CA GLY A 322 9.92 -11.70 -20.06
C GLY A 322 9.64 -10.57 -19.05
N ASP A 323 10.64 -9.72 -18.80
CA ASP A 323 10.48 -8.55 -17.92
C ASP A 323 9.44 -7.53 -18.43
N LYS A 324 9.06 -7.61 -19.72
CA LYS A 324 8.07 -6.75 -20.37
C LYS A 324 6.72 -7.43 -20.60
N TRP A 325 6.44 -8.54 -19.91
CA TRP A 325 5.18 -9.25 -20.13
C TRP A 325 3.92 -8.41 -19.78
N THR A 326 4.05 -7.40 -18.91
CA THR A 326 3.01 -6.43 -18.56
C THR A 326 2.71 -5.37 -19.63
N GLU A 327 3.42 -5.38 -20.76
CA GLU A 327 3.11 -4.52 -21.90
C GLU A 327 1.78 -4.93 -22.58
N PRO A 328 1.06 -4.01 -23.27
CA PRO A 328 -0.27 -4.28 -23.85
C PRO A 328 -0.37 -5.54 -24.73
N ALA A 329 0.71 -5.92 -25.42
CA ALA A 329 0.74 -7.09 -26.31
C ALA A 329 0.78 -8.45 -25.60
N THR A 330 1.07 -8.47 -24.30
CA THR A 330 1.26 -9.70 -23.49
C THR A 330 0.52 -9.67 -22.15
N PHE A 331 -0.02 -8.52 -21.73
CA PHE A 331 -0.81 -8.35 -20.51
C PHE A 331 -2.25 -8.88 -20.68
N ILE A 332 -2.36 -10.20 -20.85
CA ILE A 332 -3.60 -10.92 -21.14
C ILE A 332 -4.23 -11.43 -19.83
N GLY A 333 -5.22 -10.71 -19.33
CA GLY A 333 -5.96 -11.06 -18.11
C GLY A 333 -7.40 -11.54 -18.35
N ASN A 334 -8.10 -11.80 -17.25
CA ASN A 334 -9.45 -12.40 -17.20
C ASN A 334 -10.54 -11.47 -16.63
N GLY A 335 -10.21 -10.20 -16.37
CA GLY A 335 -11.12 -9.18 -15.83
C GLY A 335 -11.88 -8.38 -16.90
N PRO A 336 -12.62 -7.34 -16.50
CA PRO A 336 -13.51 -6.56 -17.38
C PRO A 336 -12.83 -5.67 -18.43
N PHE A 337 -11.52 -5.41 -18.33
CA PHE A 337 -10.79 -4.54 -19.25
C PHE A 337 -9.52 -5.18 -19.81
N VAL A 338 -9.04 -4.64 -20.92
CA VAL A 338 -7.82 -5.02 -21.62
C VAL A 338 -6.93 -3.79 -21.74
N LEU A 339 -5.66 -3.90 -21.33
CA LEU A 339 -4.68 -2.83 -21.58
C LEU A 339 -4.40 -2.74 -23.09
N SER A 340 -4.65 -1.57 -23.68
CA SER A 340 -4.58 -1.36 -25.14
C SER A 340 -3.47 -0.39 -25.56
N GLU A 341 -3.10 0.56 -24.70
CA GLU A 341 -1.99 1.50 -24.88
C GLU A 341 -1.39 1.76 -23.50
N TRP A 342 -0.06 1.75 -23.39
CA TRP A 342 0.66 2.32 -22.25
C TRP A 342 1.72 3.27 -22.82
N LYS A 343 1.59 4.55 -22.47
CA LYS A 343 2.63 5.55 -22.67
C LYS A 343 3.21 5.86 -21.29
N HIS A 344 4.35 5.24 -20.99
CA HIS A 344 5.02 5.39 -19.70
C HIS A 344 5.19 6.86 -19.32
N ASN A 345 4.86 7.21 -18.07
CA ASN A 345 4.85 8.56 -17.51
C ASN A 345 3.80 9.53 -18.11
N GLU A 346 2.91 9.08 -19.00
CA GLU A 346 1.80 9.88 -19.55
C GLU A 346 0.44 9.27 -19.18
N LYS A 347 0.16 8.05 -19.66
CA LYS A 347 -1.15 7.41 -19.52
C LYS A 347 -1.15 5.91 -19.82
N MET A 348 -2.19 5.23 -19.32
CA MET A 348 -2.65 3.93 -19.80
C MET A 348 -4.06 4.07 -20.40
N VAL A 349 -4.36 3.31 -21.45
CA VAL A 349 -5.70 3.22 -22.05
C VAL A 349 -6.17 1.78 -22.06
N PHE A 350 -7.34 1.57 -21.47
CA PHE A 350 -8.01 0.28 -21.34
C PHE A 350 -9.29 0.25 -22.17
N THR A 351 -9.51 -0.83 -22.90
CA THR A 351 -10.77 -1.09 -23.61
C THR A 351 -11.57 -2.18 -22.92
N ARG A 352 -12.88 -2.19 -23.11
CA ARG A 352 -13.77 -3.24 -22.59
C ARG A 352 -13.31 -4.63 -23.07
N ASN A 353 -13.18 -5.60 -22.17
CA ASN A 353 -12.98 -7.01 -22.52
C ASN A 353 -14.32 -7.63 -22.97
N PRO A 354 -14.49 -8.00 -24.26
CA PRO A 354 -15.72 -8.64 -24.75
C PRO A 354 -15.88 -10.09 -24.28
N ASN A 355 -14.81 -10.72 -23.78
CA ASN A 355 -14.80 -12.10 -23.29
C ASN A 355 -15.11 -12.22 -21.79
N TYR A 356 -15.22 -11.10 -21.06
CA TYR A 356 -15.55 -11.13 -19.64
C TYR A 356 -17.04 -11.43 -19.43
N ARG A 357 -17.35 -12.36 -18.51
CA ARG A 357 -18.72 -12.88 -18.31
C ARG A 357 -19.74 -11.84 -17.89
N THR A 358 -19.30 -10.78 -17.21
CA THR A 358 -20.18 -9.73 -16.67
C THR A 358 -20.18 -8.53 -17.63
N PRO A 359 -21.33 -8.12 -18.18
CA PRO A 359 -21.41 -6.96 -19.05
C PRO A 359 -20.85 -5.70 -18.37
N THR A 360 -19.85 -5.10 -19.00
CA THR A 360 -19.21 -3.84 -18.57
C THR A 360 -19.80 -2.68 -19.37
N LYS A 361 -20.19 -1.58 -18.72
CA LYS A 361 -20.90 -0.47 -19.40
C LYS A 361 -19.98 0.58 -20.02
N LEU A 362 -18.79 0.84 -19.45
CA LEU A 362 -17.78 1.69 -20.09
C LEU A 362 -17.24 1.02 -21.36
N ALA A 363 -17.01 1.79 -22.42
CA ALA A 363 -16.32 1.32 -23.63
C ALA A 363 -14.80 1.42 -23.46
N LYS A 364 -14.36 2.53 -22.86
CA LYS A 364 -12.95 2.87 -22.63
C LYS A 364 -12.74 3.43 -21.23
N TRP A 365 -11.60 3.11 -20.64
CA TRP A 365 -11.11 3.72 -19.41
C TRP A 365 -9.68 4.22 -19.65
N THR A 366 -9.42 5.48 -19.36
CA THR A 366 -8.08 6.09 -19.47
C THR A 366 -7.58 6.43 -18.08
N VAL A 367 -6.33 6.10 -17.79
CA VAL A 367 -5.65 6.47 -16.55
C VAL A 367 -4.52 7.42 -16.91
N VAL A 368 -4.59 8.68 -16.48
CA VAL A 368 -3.52 9.67 -16.69
C VAL A 368 -2.61 9.79 -15.47
N MET A 369 -1.33 10.04 -15.72
CA MET A 369 -0.29 10.13 -14.69
C MET A 369 0.00 11.60 -14.42
N ILE A 370 -0.43 12.11 -13.26
CA ILE A 370 -0.22 13.52 -12.90
C ILE A 370 0.25 13.57 -11.44
N THR A 371 1.48 13.97 -11.18
CA THR A 371 2.00 14.03 -9.80
C THR A 371 1.50 15.26 -9.04
N GLU A 372 1.57 16.44 -9.65
CA GLU A 372 1.23 17.70 -8.97
C GLU A 372 -0.27 17.89 -8.75
N GLY A 373 -0.68 18.06 -7.48
CA GLY A 373 -2.09 18.13 -7.08
C GLY A 373 -2.86 19.30 -7.70
N ALA A 374 -2.21 20.46 -7.86
CA ALA A 374 -2.79 21.64 -8.48
C ALA A 374 -2.99 21.48 -10.00
N VAL A 375 -2.09 20.78 -10.68
CA VAL A 375 -2.23 20.44 -12.11
C VAL A 375 -3.41 19.49 -12.30
N ALA A 376 -3.53 18.48 -11.43
CA ALA A 376 -4.65 17.56 -11.46
C ALA A 376 -6.01 18.22 -11.15
N PHE A 377 -6.06 19.20 -10.24
CA PHE A 377 -7.29 19.95 -9.98
C PHE A 377 -7.67 20.83 -11.18
N ALA A 378 -6.69 21.47 -11.83
CA ALA A 378 -6.92 22.21 -13.07
C ALA A 378 -7.45 21.30 -14.20
N ALA A 379 -6.83 20.13 -14.41
CA ALA A 379 -7.29 19.12 -15.38
C ALA A 379 -8.74 18.69 -15.13
N TYR A 380 -9.14 18.50 -13.85
CA TYR A 380 -10.54 18.22 -13.52
C TYR A 380 -11.46 19.38 -13.89
N ARG A 381 -11.09 20.63 -13.57
CA ARG A 381 -11.89 21.81 -13.91
C ARG A 381 -12.01 22.02 -15.43
N ASN A 382 -11.00 21.62 -16.19
CA ASN A 382 -10.99 21.66 -17.66
C ASN A 382 -11.73 20.47 -18.33
N ASN A 383 -12.28 19.53 -17.54
CA ASN A 383 -12.92 18.28 -18.02
C ASN A 383 -11.96 17.28 -18.70
N GLU A 384 -10.66 17.40 -18.44
CA GLU A 384 -9.62 16.48 -18.93
C GLU A 384 -9.59 15.16 -18.14
N ILE A 385 -9.99 15.21 -16.85
CA ILE A 385 -10.25 14.03 -16.00
C ILE A 385 -11.65 14.09 -15.40
N ASP A 386 -12.28 12.93 -15.23
CA ASP A 386 -13.68 12.80 -14.82
C ASP A 386 -13.88 12.60 -13.31
N LEU A 387 -12.81 12.20 -12.60
CA LEU A 387 -12.75 12.01 -11.15
C LEU A 387 -11.50 12.68 -10.57
N TYR A 388 -11.63 13.35 -9.41
CA TYR A 388 -10.51 14.00 -8.71
C TYR A 388 -10.61 13.81 -7.20
N GLY A 389 -9.56 13.25 -6.56
CA GLY A 389 -9.46 13.18 -5.10
C GLY A 389 -9.16 14.56 -4.50
N VAL A 390 -10.11 15.10 -3.73
CA VAL A 390 -10.05 16.45 -3.13
C VAL A 390 -8.97 16.51 -2.06
N ALA A 391 -8.21 17.60 -2.04
CA ALA A 391 -7.24 17.86 -0.99
C ALA A 391 -7.55 19.12 -0.19
N ALA A 392 -6.85 19.27 0.93
CA ALA A 392 -7.01 20.37 1.88
C ALA A 392 -6.87 21.75 1.23
N GLU A 393 -5.91 21.87 0.31
CA GLU A 393 -5.62 23.08 -0.45
C GLU A 393 -6.75 23.53 -1.38
N ASP A 394 -7.59 22.60 -1.88
CA ASP A 394 -8.64 22.88 -2.86
C ASP A 394 -9.99 23.23 -2.22
N LEU A 395 -10.21 22.82 -0.95
CA LEU A 395 -11.50 22.93 -0.25
C LEU A 395 -12.10 24.34 -0.32
N ARG A 396 -11.29 25.40 -0.12
CA ARG A 396 -11.77 26.79 -0.19
C ARG A 396 -12.33 27.15 -1.57
N THR A 397 -11.71 26.64 -2.63
CA THR A 397 -12.15 26.87 -4.01
C THR A 397 -13.43 26.09 -4.29
N ILE A 398 -13.50 24.83 -3.83
CA ILE A 398 -14.66 23.96 -4.00
C ILE A 398 -15.87 24.48 -3.22
N ASP A 399 -15.69 24.90 -1.97
CA ASP A 399 -16.77 25.42 -1.13
C ASP A 399 -17.31 26.79 -1.59
N GLY A 400 -16.46 27.58 -2.26
CA GLY A 400 -16.82 28.86 -2.86
C GLY A 400 -17.44 28.76 -4.26
N ASP A 401 -17.39 27.60 -4.90
CA ASP A 401 -17.92 27.35 -6.24
C ASP A 401 -19.15 26.44 -6.18
N ALA A 402 -20.32 27.00 -6.52
CA ALA A 402 -21.60 26.29 -6.40
C ALA A 402 -21.79 25.15 -7.42
N ASP A 403 -20.94 25.04 -8.45
CA ASP A 403 -20.93 23.91 -9.38
C ASP A 403 -20.01 22.80 -8.88
N LEU A 404 -18.77 23.13 -8.49
CA LEU A 404 -17.83 22.16 -7.90
C LEU A 404 -18.40 21.53 -6.63
N LYS A 405 -19.08 22.32 -5.77
CA LYS A 405 -19.71 21.82 -4.54
C LYS A 405 -20.79 20.76 -4.79
N LYS A 406 -21.48 20.80 -5.94
CA LYS A 406 -22.48 19.77 -6.34
C LYS A 406 -21.83 18.48 -6.86
N GLN A 407 -20.57 18.56 -7.28
CA GLN A 407 -19.78 17.42 -7.76
C GLN A 407 -19.05 16.69 -6.61
N VAL A 408 -19.10 17.22 -5.38
CA VAL A 408 -18.49 16.57 -4.21
C VAL A 408 -19.24 15.29 -3.86
N VAL A 409 -18.51 14.17 -3.84
CA VAL A 409 -18.97 12.87 -3.36
C VAL A 409 -18.06 12.42 -2.23
N ASP A 410 -18.65 12.11 -1.08
CA ASP A 410 -17.97 11.53 0.08
C ASP A 410 -18.12 10.00 0.09
N GLY A 411 -17.10 9.31 0.59
CA GLY A 411 -17.10 7.86 0.68
C GLY A 411 -16.23 7.32 1.82
N PRO A 412 -16.36 6.01 2.12
CA PRO A 412 -15.49 5.35 3.10
C PRO A 412 -14.03 5.39 2.64
N ASP A 413 -13.13 5.29 3.60
CA ASP A 413 -11.69 5.16 3.37
C ASP A 413 -11.17 4.17 4.40
N GLY A 414 -10.60 3.07 3.90
CA GLY A 414 -10.06 2.04 4.77
C GLY A 414 -8.71 2.41 5.39
N CYS A 415 -8.03 3.43 4.87
CA CYS A 415 -6.61 3.62 5.12
C CYS A 415 -6.31 4.35 6.45
N SER A 416 -5.22 3.95 7.09
CA SER A 416 -4.66 4.57 8.29
C SER A 416 -3.25 5.08 8.01
N TYR A 417 -2.99 6.34 8.32
CA TYR A 417 -1.70 7.00 8.10
C TYR A 417 -0.90 7.14 9.38
N TYR A 418 0.42 6.93 9.29
CA TYR A 418 1.31 6.87 10.43
C TYR A 418 2.71 7.42 10.11
N VAL A 419 3.38 7.94 11.15
CA VAL A 419 4.84 8.11 11.11
C VAL A 419 5.45 6.76 11.49
N GLY A 420 6.13 6.14 10.53
CA GLY A 420 6.87 4.92 10.72
C GLY A 420 8.24 5.19 11.32
N PHE A 421 8.71 4.27 12.15
CA PHE A 421 10.00 4.32 12.81
C PHE A 421 10.82 3.08 12.46
N ASN A 422 12.14 3.20 12.29
CA ASN A 422 13.02 2.03 12.16
C ASN A 422 13.41 1.50 13.55
N ASN A 423 12.60 0.59 14.08
CA ASN A 423 12.73 0.03 15.44
C ASN A 423 14.00 -0.83 15.62
N ARG A 424 14.77 -1.06 14.55
CA ARG A 424 16.07 -1.76 14.57
C ARG A 424 17.25 -0.82 14.83
N LYS A 425 17.08 0.50 14.71
CA LYS A 425 18.17 1.51 14.75
C LYS A 425 17.91 2.59 15.79
N ALA A 426 18.97 3.13 16.38
CA ALA A 426 18.86 4.30 17.27
C ALA A 426 18.35 5.53 16.48
N PRO A 427 17.54 6.41 17.10
CA PRO A 427 17.06 6.35 18.49
C PRO A 427 15.79 5.50 18.69
N PHE A 428 15.16 5.04 17.60
CA PHE A 428 13.82 4.42 17.65
C PHE A 428 13.80 2.95 18.07
N ASN A 429 14.95 2.29 18.22
CA ASN A 429 15.04 1.01 18.93
C ASN A 429 14.67 1.14 20.42
N ASP A 430 14.72 2.34 21.00
CA ASP A 430 14.18 2.63 22.33
C ASP A 430 12.65 2.90 22.26
N LYS A 431 11.86 2.08 22.96
CA LYS A 431 10.40 2.24 23.07
C LYS A 431 10.01 3.59 23.64
N ASN A 432 10.76 4.12 24.59
CA ASN A 432 10.43 5.37 25.27
C ASN A 432 10.54 6.58 24.32
N VAL A 433 11.48 6.55 23.37
CA VAL A 433 11.56 7.55 22.29
C VAL A 433 10.33 7.47 21.38
N ARG A 434 9.92 6.27 20.95
CA ARG A 434 8.73 6.11 20.09
C ARG A 434 7.45 6.56 20.78
N VAL A 435 7.26 6.18 22.06
CA VAL A 435 6.12 6.61 22.88
C VAL A 435 6.12 8.14 23.05
N ALA A 436 7.29 8.76 23.25
CA ALA A 436 7.40 10.22 23.29
C ALA A 436 6.92 10.87 21.99
N PHE A 437 7.42 10.41 20.83
CA PHE A 437 7.05 10.94 19.53
C PHE A 437 5.57 10.72 19.18
N ALA A 438 4.98 9.57 19.55
CA ALA A 438 3.57 9.26 19.31
C ALA A 438 2.59 10.09 20.15
N LYS A 439 3.04 10.56 21.33
CA LYS A 439 2.24 11.37 22.27
C LYS A 439 2.46 12.87 22.16
N SER A 440 3.42 13.33 21.35
CA SER A 440 3.85 14.74 21.31
C SER A 440 3.17 15.60 20.25
N PHE A 441 2.09 15.14 19.61
CA PHE A 441 1.33 15.94 18.63
C PHE A 441 -0.19 15.76 18.77
N ASP A 442 -0.91 16.86 18.58
CA ASP A 442 -2.37 16.91 18.62
C ASP A 442 -2.97 16.54 17.25
N ARG A 443 -3.71 15.44 17.20
CA ARG A 443 -4.28 14.90 15.96
C ARG A 443 -5.53 15.66 15.53
N ASP A 444 -6.29 16.22 16.48
CA ASP A 444 -7.41 17.08 16.17
C ASP A 444 -6.90 18.40 15.56
N ALA A 445 -5.83 18.97 16.13
CA ALA A 445 -5.15 20.13 15.53
C ALA A 445 -4.57 19.80 14.15
N TYR A 446 -3.90 18.66 13.95
CA TYR A 446 -3.40 18.26 12.63
C TYR A 446 -4.49 18.16 11.56
N ILE A 447 -5.64 17.57 11.90
CA ILE A 447 -6.81 17.53 11.02
C ILE A 447 -7.35 18.94 10.77
N ASN A 448 -7.56 19.74 11.82
CA ASN A 448 -8.16 21.07 11.70
C ASN A 448 -7.25 22.08 10.98
N ASP A 449 -5.93 22.00 11.12
CA ASP A 449 -4.98 22.99 10.61
C ASP A 449 -4.43 22.63 9.23
N VAL A 450 -4.04 21.37 9.03
CA VAL A 450 -3.25 20.92 7.86
C VAL A 450 -4.05 19.99 6.96
N GLN A 451 -4.54 18.87 7.50
CA GLN A 451 -5.00 17.75 6.69
C GLN A 451 -6.46 17.92 6.19
N LYS A 452 -7.31 18.64 6.94
CA LYS A 452 -8.72 19.04 6.67
C LYS A 452 -9.73 17.92 6.37
N ILE A 453 -9.28 16.74 5.95
CA ILE A 453 -10.08 15.61 5.47
C ILE A 453 -9.53 14.34 6.12
N GLY A 454 -10.38 13.63 6.86
CA GLY A 454 -10.01 12.47 7.67
C GLY A 454 -10.47 12.62 9.12
N LYS A 455 -10.01 11.71 9.99
CA LYS A 455 -10.30 11.72 11.44
C LYS A 455 -9.03 11.40 12.23
N PRO A 456 -8.83 11.93 13.45
CA PRO A 456 -7.68 11.58 14.28
C PRO A 456 -7.63 10.06 14.56
N SER A 457 -6.44 9.44 14.53
CA SER A 457 -6.27 8.01 14.87
C SER A 457 -5.34 7.77 16.05
N THR A 458 -5.79 6.95 17.00
CA THR A 458 -5.00 6.50 18.16
C THR A 458 -4.72 5.00 18.17
N SER A 459 -5.32 4.25 17.24
CA SER A 459 -5.08 2.83 16.96
C SER A 459 -4.84 2.61 15.46
N PHE A 460 -4.34 1.44 15.08
CA PHE A 460 -3.95 1.18 13.68
C PHE A 460 -5.13 0.91 12.75
N ILE A 461 -6.06 0.03 13.15
CA ILE A 461 -7.19 -0.39 12.31
C ILE A 461 -8.19 0.75 12.13
N SER A 462 -8.66 0.99 10.90
CA SER A 462 -9.58 2.08 10.57
C SER A 462 -11.04 1.81 11.02
N PRO A 463 -11.82 2.84 11.44
CA PRO A 463 -13.22 2.67 11.83
C PRO A 463 -14.09 2.01 10.77
N GLY A 464 -14.80 0.95 11.17
CA GLY A 464 -15.69 0.17 10.30
C GLY A 464 -15.07 -1.11 9.75
N LEU A 465 -13.76 -1.33 9.96
CA LEU A 465 -13.09 -2.59 9.69
C LEU A 465 -13.15 -3.53 10.93
N PRO A 466 -13.11 -4.87 10.74
CA PRO A 466 -12.97 -5.82 11.84
C PRO A 466 -11.75 -5.51 12.72
N GLY A 467 -11.89 -5.64 14.03
CA GLY A 467 -10.82 -5.36 15.01
C GLY A 467 -10.59 -3.89 15.37
N TYR A 468 -11.34 -2.94 14.80
CA TYR A 468 -11.25 -1.53 15.19
C TYR A 468 -11.54 -1.32 16.68
N ASP A 469 -10.62 -0.66 17.40
CA ASP A 469 -10.78 -0.28 18.80
C ASP A 469 -11.00 1.22 18.96
N SER A 470 -12.22 1.64 19.32
CA SER A 470 -12.48 3.03 19.73
C SER A 470 -12.03 3.33 21.17
N GLY A 471 -11.71 2.31 21.96
CA GLY A 471 -11.24 2.43 23.34
C GLY A 471 -9.71 2.45 23.49
N ASP A 472 -8.95 2.17 22.43
CA ASP A 472 -7.49 2.32 22.45
C ASP A 472 -7.09 3.78 22.25
N THR A 473 -6.96 4.47 23.38
CA THR A 473 -6.50 5.86 23.43
C THR A 473 -5.05 5.99 23.88
N PHE A 474 -4.22 4.93 23.82
CA PHE A 474 -2.87 4.98 24.40
C PHE A 474 -2.02 6.08 23.77
N GLN A 475 -2.05 6.23 22.44
CA GLN A 475 -1.27 7.25 21.73
C GLN A 475 -1.89 8.66 21.77
N LYS A 476 -2.98 8.90 22.52
CA LYS A 476 -3.58 10.24 22.65
C LYS A 476 -2.52 11.29 23.05
N PHE A 477 -2.67 12.49 22.47
CA PHE A 477 -1.81 13.65 22.73
C PHE A 477 -1.71 13.93 24.23
N ASP A 478 -0.48 13.89 24.73
CA ASP A 478 -0.12 14.19 26.11
C ASP A 478 1.36 14.61 26.12
N PRO A 479 1.65 15.93 25.99
CA PRO A 479 3.02 16.41 25.94
C PRO A 479 3.76 16.27 27.28
N ALA A 480 3.04 16.08 28.39
CA ALA A 480 3.66 15.82 29.69
C ALA A 480 4.14 14.36 29.78
N ALA A 481 3.28 13.40 29.44
CA ALA A 481 3.67 11.99 29.33
C ALA A 481 4.72 11.77 28.23
N ALA A 482 4.68 12.53 27.12
CA ALA A 482 5.69 12.46 26.08
C ALA A 482 7.09 12.86 26.59
N LYS A 483 7.19 13.97 27.34
CA LYS A 483 8.44 14.39 28.00
C LYS A 483 8.89 13.40 29.07
N ALA A 484 7.96 12.86 29.85
CA ALA A 484 8.25 11.85 30.87
C ALA A 484 8.77 10.54 30.27
N ALA A 485 8.23 10.11 29.12
CA ALA A 485 8.74 8.97 28.36
C ALA A 485 10.16 9.27 27.84
N LEU A 486 10.38 10.42 27.19
CA LEU A 486 11.71 10.78 26.68
C LEU A 486 12.78 10.86 27.80
N ALA A 487 12.40 11.29 29.01
CA ALA A 487 13.29 11.29 30.18
C ALA A 487 13.65 9.87 30.70
N GLN A 488 12.91 8.83 30.29
CA GLN A 488 13.20 7.42 30.56
C GLN A 488 13.94 6.72 29.41
N ALA A 489 14.19 7.41 28.29
CA ALA A 489 14.99 6.86 27.19
C ALA A 489 16.48 6.77 27.58
N ALA A 490 17.20 5.82 26.98
CA ALA A 490 18.64 5.70 27.18
C ALA A 490 19.36 7.00 26.76
N PRO A 491 20.39 7.46 27.49
CA PRO A 491 21.12 8.70 27.14
C PRO A 491 21.67 8.69 25.70
N ALA A 492 22.10 7.53 25.20
CA ALA A 492 22.55 7.35 23.82
C ALA A 492 21.41 7.53 22.79
N ALA A 493 20.19 7.11 23.11
CA ALA A 493 19.02 7.32 22.24
C ALA A 493 18.63 8.81 22.23
N THR A 494 18.64 9.49 23.38
CA THR A 494 18.40 10.93 23.46
C THR A 494 19.47 11.74 22.70
N ALA A 495 20.75 11.34 22.77
CA ALA A 495 21.81 11.98 22.00
C ALA A 495 21.63 11.80 20.47
N ALA A 496 21.21 10.60 20.03
CA ALA A 496 20.97 10.29 18.62
C ALA A 496 19.77 11.05 17.99
N LEU A 497 18.98 11.80 18.78
CA LEU A 497 17.93 12.69 18.25
C LEU A 497 18.49 13.85 17.40
N ALA A 498 19.77 14.20 17.54
CA ALA A 498 20.39 15.30 16.80
C ALA A 498 20.46 15.06 15.28
N ASP A 499 20.54 13.78 14.86
CA ASP A 499 20.74 13.38 13.46
C ASP A 499 19.47 12.79 12.81
N VAL A 500 18.31 12.88 13.47
CA VAL A 500 17.08 12.27 12.96
C VAL A 500 16.53 13.01 11.74
N LYS A 501 16.43 12.27 10.64
CA LYS A 501 15.74 12.66 9.42
C LYS A 501 14.38 11.98 9.31
N ILE A 502 13.41 12.67 8.72
CA ILE A 502 12.20 12.06 8.18
C ILE A 502 12.24 12.09 6.65
N THR A 503 12.34 10.91 6.06
CA THR A 503 12.42 10.73 4.60
C THR A 503 11.02 10.55 4.03
N TYR A 504 10.73 11.18 2.89
CA TYR A 504 9.40 11.19 2.28
C TYR A 504 9.42 11.42 0.77
N SER A 505 8.40 10.92 0.06
CA SER A 505 8.18 11.26 -1.35
C SER A 505 7.90 12.76 -1.50
N ALA A 506 8.77 13.42 -2.26
CA ALA A 506 8.83 14.85 -2.48
C ALA A 506 7.61 15.38 -3.26
N ASN A 507 6.78 16.16 -2.59
CA ASN A 507 5.77 17.04 -3.17
C ASN A 507 5.39 18.13 -2.15
N ALA A 508 4.73 19.19 -2.60
CA ALA A 508 4.36 20.32 -1.73
C ALA A 508 3.47 19.90 -0.54
N ARG A 509 2.52 18.99 -0.76
CA ARG A 509 1.57 18.53 0.27
C ARG A 509 2.26 17.78 1.40
N ASN A 510 3.14 16.83 1.07
CA ASN A 510 3.91 16.08 2.06
C ASN A 510 4.89 16.98 2.81
N LYS A 511 5.51 17.97 2.14
CA LYS A 511 6.35 18.96 2.80
C LYS A 511 5.57 19.72 3.88
N THR A 512 4.43 20.34 3.53
CA THR A 512 3.59 21.07 4.50
C THR A 512 3.14 20.20 5.67
N ARG A 513 2.74 18.94 5.41
CA ARG A 513 2.38 17.98 6.46
C ARG A 513 3.53 17.75 7.45
N LEU A 514 4.75 17.57 6.95
CA LEU A 514 5.91 17.24 7.78
C LEU A 514 6.56 18.46 8.47
N GLU A 515 6.46 19.65 7.90
CA GLU A 515 6.82 20.90 8.59
C GLU A 515 5.99 21.10 9.88
N TRP A 516 4.70 20.73 9.86
CA TRP A 516 3.86 20.75 11.05
C TRP A 516 4.33 19.75 12.13
N PHE A 517 4.64 18.49 11.77
CA PHE A 517 5.17 17.52 12.74
C PHE A 517 6.54 17.92 13.29
N GLN A 518 7.43 18.44 12.43
CA GLN A 518 8.72 19.01 12.82
C GLN A 518 8.53 20.10 13.91
N GLN A 519 7.55 21.00 13.73
CA GLN A 519 7.23 22.02 14.72
C GLN A 519 6.66 21.44 16.03
N GLN A 520 5.83 20.39 15.97
CA GLN A 520 5.31 19.73 17.17
C GLN A 520 6.43 19.02 17.96
N TRP A 521 7.29 18.25 17.30
CA TRP A 521 8.45 17.61 17.95
C TRP A 521 9.44 18.62 18.52
N LYS A 522 9.65 19.75 17.82
CA LYS A 522 10.46 20.84 18.35
C LYS A 522 9.84 21.48 19.60
N THR A 523 8.55 21.77 19.58
CA THR A 523 7.85 22.43 20.71
C THR A 523 7.72 21.51 21.92
N ASN A 524 7.34 20.26 21.70
CA ASN A 524 6.96 19.34 22.77
C ASN A 524 8.10 18.44 23.26
N LEU A 525 9.14 18.18 22.45
CA LEU A 525 10.29 17.33 22.82
C LEU A 525 11.65 18.02 22.67
N ASN A 526 11.72 19.25 22.13
CA ASN A 526 12.96 19.92 21.73
C ASN A 526 13.79 19.15 20.67
N ALA A 527 13.17 18.20 19.95
CA ALA A 527 13.83 17.43 18.91
C ALA A 527 13.90 18.23 17.58
N ASN A 528 15.10 18.33 16.99
CA ASN A 528 15.32 19.03 15.72
C ASN A 528 15.30 18.02 14.56
N ILE A 529 14.11 17.70 14.05
CA ILE A 529 13.97 16.73 12.95
C ILE A 529 14.32 17.38 11.61
N THR A 530 15.17 16.75 10.80
CA THR A 530 15.47 17.22 9.43
C THR A 530 14.49 16.62 8.42
N LEU A 531 13.95 17.44 7.52
CA LEU A 531 13.12 16.98 6.41
C LEU A 531 14.01 16.51 5.25
N ASP A 532 13.76 15.30 4.75
CA ASP A 532 14.63 14.61 3.77
C ASP A 532 13.80 14.16 2.54
N PRO A 533 13.45 15.07 1.62
CA PRO A 533 12.65 14.76 0.44
C PRO A 533 13.46 13.95 -0.59
N VAL A 534 12.85 12.87 -1.11
CA VAL A 534 13.37 12.07 -2.24
C VAL A 534 12.27 11.86 -3.29
N ASP A 535 12.61 11.50 -4.52
CA ASP A 535 11.59 11.21 -5.54
C ASP A 535 10.72 9.99 -5.17
N SER A 536 9.57 9.84 -5.83
CA SER A 536 8.57 8.80 -5.49
C SER A 536 9.11 7.38 -5.64
N THR A 537 9.83 7.09 -6.73
CA THR A 537 10.37 5.75 -6.99
C THR A 537 11.49 5.42 -5.99
N THR A 538 12.41 6.35 -5.72
CA THR A 538 13.41 6.19 -4.67
C THR A 538 12.78 6.00 -3.29
N PHE A 539 11.76 6.80 -2.92
CA PHE A 539 11.05 6.64 -1.64
C PHE A 539 10.49 5.23 -1.50
N THR A 540 9.78 4.77 -2.53
CA THR A 540 9.21 3.42 -2.62
C THR A 540 10.27 2.33 -2.42
N GLN A 541 11.42 2.42 -3.10
CA GLN A 541 12.49 1.44 -2.96
C GLN A 541 13.13 1.45 -1.56
N LEU A 542 13.25 2.62 -0.93
CA LEU A 542 13.77 2.74 0.44
C LEU A 542 12.86 2.05 1.47
N VAL A 543 11.54 2.18 1.35
CA VAL A 543 10.55 1.65 2.33
C VAL A 543 10.07 0.22 2.07
N LYS A 544 10.50 -0.40 0.96
CA LYS A 544 10.24 -1.82 0.67
C LYS A 544 11.16 -2.78 1.45
N LYS A 545 12.37 -2.36 1.83
CA LYS A 545 13.42 -3.27 2.36
C LYS A 545 13.93 -2.88 3.75
N PRO A 546 14.06 -3.82 4.71
CA PRO A 546 14.59 -3.58 6.05
C PRO A 546 15.96 -2.88 6.11
N GLU A 547 16.82 -3.15 5.13
CA GLU A 547 18.20 -2.67 5.06
C GLU A 547 18.28 -1.17 4.74
N THR A 548 17.47 -0.75 3.76
CA THR A 548 17.38 0.62 3.23
C THR A 548 16.42 1.51 4.01
N LEU A 549 15.60 0.94 4.89
CA LEU A 549 14.54 1.60 5.61
C LEU A 549 15.03 2.87 6.36
N PRO A 550 14.48 4.07 6.06
CA PRO A 550 14.81 5.32 6.76
C PRO A 550 14.52 5.26 8.25
N LEU A 551 15.21 6.09 9.06
CA LEU A 551 14.98 6.14 10.52
C LEU A 551 13.54 6.53 10.86
N MET A 552 12.97 7.47 10.11
CA MET A 552 11.60 7.92 10.24
C MET A 552 11.03 8.22 8.84
N PHE A 553 9.77 7.90 8.60
CA PHE A 553 9.11 8.08 7.30
C PHE A 553 7.59 8.26 7.46
N LEU A 554 6.93 8.82 6.45
CA LEU A 554 5.47 8.93 6.41
C LEU A 554 4.90 7.85 5.48
N LEU A 555 3.99 7.02 5.99
CA LEU A 555 3.29 6.01 5.19
C LEU A 555 1.81 5.92 5.60
N GLY A 556 1.08 5.06 4.91
CA GLY A 556 -0.21 4.56 5.37
C GLY A 556 -0.37 3.09 5.00
N TRP A 557 -1.29 2.41 5.65
CA TRP A 557 -1.76 1.09 5.29
C TRP A 557 -3.23 1.17 4.90
N CYS A 558 -3.62 0.46 3.86
CA CYS A 558 -5.00 0.33 3.40
C CYS A 558 -5.37 -1.16 3.52
N PRO A 559 -6.64 -1.51 3.75
CA PRO A 559 -7.03 -2.90 3.86
C PRO A 559 -6.88 -3.60 2.52
N ASP A 560 -6.12 -4.69 2.48
CA ASP A 560 -6.10 -5.61 1.35
C ASP A 560 -7.33 -6.54 1.42
N TYR A 561 -7.83 -6.81 2.63
CA TYR A 561 -9.10 -7.51 2.85
C TYR A 561 -9.67 -7.20 4.25
N TYR A 562 -10.96 -7.52 4.44
CA TYR A 562 -11.70 -7.24 5.67
C TYR A 562 -11.42 -8.28 6.77
N ASP A 563 -10.17 -8.38 7.23
CA ASP A 563 -9.75 -9.27 8.33
C ASP A 563 -8.61 -8.66 9.16
N GLN A 564 -8.58 -8.87 10.48
CA GLN A 564 -7.55 -8.34 11.37
C GLN A 564 -6.12 -8.85 11.07
N GLN A 565 -5.99 -10.02 10.45
CA GLN A 565 -4.70 -10.62 10.08
C GLN A 565 -3.91 -9.70 9.14
N ASP A 566 -4.62 -9.03 8.23
CA ASP A 566 -4.12 -8.04 7.27
C ASP A 566 -3.55 -6.77 7.92
N TRP A 567 -3.93 -6.49 9.15
CA TRP A 567 -3.53 -5.28 9.87
C TRP A 567 -2.45 -5.55 10.93
N LEU A 568 -2.34 -6.78 11.39
CA LEU A 568 -1.54 -7.12 12.56
C LEU A 568 -0.44 -8.12 12.22
N THR A 569 -0.80 -9.29 11.67
CA THR A 569 0.18 -10.34 11.38
C THR A 569 1.05 -9.98 10.19
N THR A 570 0.45 -9.53 9.09
CA THR A 570 1.11 -9.19 7.81
C THR A 570 1.99 -7.94 7.88
N VAL A 571 1.66 -6.99 8.76
CA VAL A 571 2.33 -5.67 8.86
C VAL A 571 3.37 -5.62 9.98
N PHE A 572 3.07 -6.22 11.14
CA PHE A 572 3.82 -5.95 12.38
C PHE A 572 4.38 -7.18 13.10
N SER A 573 4.04 -8.41 12.74
CA SER A 573 4.69 -9.58 13.37
C SER A 573 6.19 -9.59 13.07
N SER A 574 7.00 -10.23 13.91
CA SER A 574 8.44 -10.35 13.67
C SER A 574 8.80 -11.17 12.40
N LYS A 575 7.81 -11.91 11.87
CA LYS A 575 7.87 -12.63 10.59
C LYS A 575 7.18 -11.90 9.42
N ALA A 576 6.62 -10.71 9.64
CA ALA A 576 6.07 -9.89 8.58
C ALA A 576 7.20 -9.56 7.58
N SER A 577 7.13 -10.12 6.38
CA SER A 577 8.08 -9.79 5.30
C SER A 577 7.94 -8.33 4.89
N SER A 578 6.72 -7.77 4.96
CA SER A 578 6.49 -6.34 4.74
C SER A 578 7.37 -5.53 5.69
N GLY A 579 7.45 -5.93 6.98
CA GLY A 579 8.58 -5.67 7.87
C GLY A 579 8.96 -4.20 8.09
N ARG A 580 8.08 -3.27 7.68
CA ARG A 580 8.41 -1.88 7.31
C ARG A 580 8.83 -1.00 8.48
N VAL A 581 8.67 -1.45 9.72
CA VAL A 581 9.19 -0.77 10.92
C VAL A 581 10.19 -1.60 11.73
N GLY A 582 10.30 -2.91 11.44
CA GLY A 582 11.16 -3.82 12.22
C GLY A 582 10.80 -3.94 13.69
N TYR A 583 9.51 -3.80 14.02
CA TYR A 583 8.98 -4.09 15.34
C TYR A 583 9.17 -5.58 15.67
N THR A 584 9.49 -5.88 16.92
CA THR A 584 9.56 -7.24 17.45
C THR A 584 8.98 -7.24 18.87
N SER A 585 8.08 -8.17 19.15
CA SER A 585 7.49 -8.35 20.48
C SER A 585 6.95 -9.77 20.59
N LYS A 586 7.56 -10.58 21.46
CA LYS A 586 7.17 -11.99 21.60
C LYS A 586 5.69 -12.14 21.96
N GLN A 587 5.16 -11.26 22.82
CA GLN A 587 3.75 -11.30 23.21
C GLN A 587 2.82 -10.93 22.05
N PHE A 588 3.22 -10.00 21.17
CA PHE A 588 2.48 -9.68 19.96
C PHE A 588 2.46 -10.90 19.01
N ASP A 589 3.65 -11.45 18.74
CA ASP A 589 3.83 -12.63 17.88
C ASP A 589 3.03 -13.85 18.38
N ASP A 590 3.10 -14.16 19.69
CA ASP A 590 2.35 -15.25 20.32
C ASP A 590 0.84 -15.08 20.13
N LEU A 591 0.31 -13.84 20.23
CA LEU A 591 -1.11 -13.54 20.06
C LEU A 591 -1.54 -13.67 18.60
N VAL A 592 -0.82 -13.04 17.66
CA VAL A 592 -1.22 -13.03 16.25
C VAL A 592 -1.07 -14.40 15.61
N PHE A 593 0.03 -15.13 15.84
CA PHE A 593 0.20 -16.48 15.28
C PHE A 593 -0.74 -17.54 15.89
N ALA A 594 -1.31 -17.28 17.07
CA ALA A 594 -2.41 -18.09 17.60
C ALA A 594 -3.76 -17.72 16.95
N ALA A 595 -4.02 -16.42 16.75
CA ALA A 595 -5.24 -15.91 16.11
C ALA A 595 -5.35 -16.29 14.62
N ASP A 596 -4.23 -16.33 13.89
CA ASP A 596 -4.14 -16.83 12.52
C ASP A 596 -4.72 -18.27 12.38
N LYS A 597 -4.61 -19.10 13.44
CA LYS A 597 -4.96 -20.53 13.43
C LYS A 597 -6.27 -20.89 14.13
N GLU A 598 -6.88 -19.97 14.85
CA GLU A 598 -8.08 -20.22 15.67
C GLU A 598 -9.35 -20.16 14.81
N GLY A 599 -10.11 -21.26 14.78
CA GLY A 599 -11.35 -21.39 14.01
C GLY A 599 -12.57 -20.78 14.71
N ASP A 600 -12.52 -20.58 16.03
CA ASP A 600 -13.55 -19.84 16.77
C ASP A 600 -13.35 -18.33 16.58
N SER A 601 -14.27 -17.70 15.85
CA SER A 601 -14.16 -16.27 15.52
C SER A 601 -14.07 -15.37 16.75
N LYS A 602 -14.74 -15.70 17.86
CA LYS A 602 -14.75 -14.84 19.06
C LYS A 602 -13.40 -14.85 19.78
N LYS A 603 -12.78 -16.03 19.93
CA LYS A 603 -11.43 -16.13 20.51
C LYS A 603 -10.37 -15.49 19.60
N ARG A 604 -10.51 -15.68 18.28
CA ARG A 604 -9.66 -15.06 17.27
C ARG A 604 -9.70 -13.54 17.37
N ASP A 605 -10.91 -12.97 17.40
CA ASP A 605 -11.12 -11.53 17.60
C ASP A 605 -10.49 -11.04 18.92
N ASP A 606 -10.69 -11.76 20.04
CA ASP A 606 -10.12 -11.40 21.35
C ASP A 606 -8.58 -11.38 21.36
N MET A 607 -7.92 -12.29 20.64
CA MET A 607 -6.46 -12.32 20.54
C MET A 607 -5.92 -11.16 19.68
N TYR A 608 -6.52 -10.87 18.53
CA TYR A 608 -6.17 -9.69 17.74
C TYR A 608 -6.44 -8.38 18.48
N GLN A 609 -7.53 -8.29 19.25
CA GLN A 609 -7.83 -7.11 20.06
C GLN A 609 -6.71 -6.81 21.07
N GLN A 610 -6.17 -7.86 21.71
CA GLN A 610 -5.03 -7.75 22.61
C GLN A 610 -3.75 -7.35 21.87
N ALA A 611 -3.49 -7.94 20.69
CA ALA A 611 -2.33 -7.61 19.86
C ALA A 611 -2.36 -6.15 19.37
N SER A 612 -3.52 -5.66 18.89
CA SER A 612 -3.71 -4.27 18.46
C SER A 612 -3.42 -3.26 19.57
N ARG A 613 -3.89 -3.52 20.80
CA ARG A 613 -3.58 -2.67 21.96
C ARG A 613 -2.10 -2.70 22.34
N LEU A 614 -1.46 -3.87 22.27
CA LEU A 614 -0.03 -3.99 22.55
C LEU A 614 0.82 -3.22 21.53
N LEU A 615 0.46 -3.29 20.24
CA LEU A 615 1.09 -2.55 19.15
C LEU A 615 1.07 -1.03 19.39
N SER A 616 -0.10 -0.52 19.79
CA SER A 616 -0.31 0.88 20.17
C SER A 616 0.54 1.29 21.38
N GLN A 617 0.55 0.44 22.42
CA GLN A 617 1.32 0.62 23.66
C GLN A 617 2.83 0.54 23.49
N ASP A 618 3.31 -0.24 22.52
CA ASP A 618 4.72 -0.32 22.13
C ASP A 618 5.14 0.80 21.17
N ALA A 619 4.19 1.61 20.70
CA ALA A 619 4.38 2.66 19.70
C ALA A 619 5.21 2.15 18.51
N ALA A 620 4.84 1.00 17.95
CA ALA A 620 5.55 0.39 16.82
C ALA A 620 5.61 1.32 15.59
N ALA A 621 4.58 2.16 15.45
CA ALA A 621 4.53 3.40 14.68
C ALA A 621 3.71 4.45 15.47
N ALA A 622 3.80 5.72 15.09
CA ALA A 622 2.91 6.76 15.61
C ALA A 622 1.73 6.98 14.65
N PHE A 623 0.54 6.52 15.03
CA PHE A 623 -0.68 6.68 14.24
C PHE A 623 -1.10 8.16 14.21
N ILE A 624 -1.53 8.66 13.05
CA ILE A 624 -1.85 10.09 12.87
C ILE A 624 -3.36 10.28 12.64
N TYR A 625 -3.84 9.79 11.49
CA TYR A 625 -5.24 9.92 11.07
C TYR A 625 -5.73 8.70 10.32
N TYR A 626 -7.03 8.44 10.44
CA TYR A 626 -7.79 7.63 9.50
C TYR A 626 -8.15 8.50 8.29
N GLY A 627 -8.02 7.95 7.10
CA GLY A 627 -8.42 8.61 5.88
C GLY A 627 -9.92 8.94 5.82
N ALA A 628 -10.28 9.71 4.81
CA ALA A 628 -11.66 9.90 4.38
C ALA A 628 -11.63 10.27 2.90
N THR A 629 -12.36 9.53 2.07
CA THR A 629 -12.37 9.79 0.64
C THR A 629 -13.39 10.87 0.35
N LYS A 630 -12.92 12.00 -0.16
CA LYS A 630 -13.73 13.05 -0.77
C LYS A 630 -13.25 13.21 -2.21
N ILE A 631 -14.15 13.06 -3.18
CA ILE A 631 -13.84 13.28 -4.60
C ILE A 631 -14.72 14.37 -5.18
N LEU A 632 -14.25 14.98 -6.27
CA LEU A 632 -15.13 15.58 -7.27
C LEU A 632 -15.40 14.52 -8.34
N GLN A 633 -16.68 14.31 -8.66
CA GLN A 633 -17.15 13.40 -9.68
C GLN A 633 -17.96 14.18 -10.71
N LYS A 634 -17.59 14.06 -12.00
CA LYS A 634 -18.32 14.78 -13.06
C LYS A 634 -19.78 14.32 -13.16
N PRO A 635 -20.74 15.23 -13.45
CA PRO A 635 -22.18 14.89 -13.44
C PRO A 635 -22.59 13.78 -14.42
N TRP A 636 -21.80 13.55 -15.47
CA TRP A 636 -22.01 12.47 -16.44
C TRP A 636 -21.52 11.10 -15.97
N VAL A 637 -20.68 11.01 -14.94
CA VAL A 637 -20.25 9.74 -14.35
C VAL A 637 -21.34 9.23 -13.40
N LYS A 638 -21.85 8.04 -13.66
CA LYS A 638 -22.92 7.38 -12.90
C LYS A 638 -22.44 6.03 -12.37
N ASN A 639 -23.01 5.61 -11.25
CA ASN A 639 -22.68 4.35 -10.56
C ASN A 639 -21.19 4.18 -10.19
N TYR A 640 -20.40 5.26 -10.16
CA TYR A 640 -19.13 5.23 -9.45
C TYR A 640 -19.40 5.26 -7.96
N TYR A 641 -18.78 4.33 -7.22
CA TYR A 641 -18.90 4.26 -5.78
C TYR A 641 -17.53 4.01 -5.17
N ILE A 642 -17.28 4.71 -4.07
CA ILE A 642 -16.11 4.52 -3.23
C ILE A 642 -16.34 3.31 -2.30
N THR A 643 -15.27 2.57 -2.01
CA THR A 643 -15.20 1.41 -1.12
C THR A 643 -13.95 1.54 -0.23
N ALA A 644 -13.86 0.74 0.84
CA ALA A 644 -12.71 0.80 1.75
C ALA A 644 -11.44 0.11 1.18
N LEU A 645 -11.59 -0.86 0.26
CA LEU A 645 -10.46 -1.50 -0.45
C LEU A 645 -10.05 -0.69 -1.71
N GLY A 646 -11.01 -0.14 -2.45
CA GLY A 646 -10.79 0.69 -3.64
C GLY A 646 -10.66 -0.08 -4.98
N PHE A 647 -10.41 -1.40 -4.93
CA PHE A 647 -10.11 -2.21 -6.13
C PHE A 647 -11.19 -3.25 -6.50
N GLU A 648 -12.36 -3.28 -5.86
CA GLU A 648 -13.37 -4.31 -6.13
C GLU A 648 -13.97 -4.24 -7.56
N ILE A 649 -13.96 -5.38 -8.26
CA ILE A 649 -14.28 -5.47 -9.70
C ILE A 649 -15.76 -5.18 -9.99
N ALA A 650 -16.66 -5.70 -9.14
CA ALA A 650 -18.10 -5.72 -9.42
C ALA A 650 -18.74 -4.33 -9.51
N ARG A 651 -18.20 -3.32 -8.81
CA ARG A 651 -18.64 -1.93 -9.00
C ARG A 651 -18.07 -1.33 -10.28
N PHE A 652 -16.85 -1.74 -10.66
CA PHE A 652 -16.13 -1.31 -11.87
C PHE A 652 -17.01 -1.45 -13.13
N THR A 653 -17.61 -2.63 -13.30
CA THR A 653 -18.44 -2.98 -14.47
C THR A 653 -19.74 -2.21 -14.58
N ASP A 654 -20.27 -1.73 -13.45
CA ASP A 654 -21.56 -1.04 -13.36
C ASP A 654 -21.47 0.47 -13.59
N VAL A 655 -20.27 1.06 -13.52
CA VAL A 655 -19.99 2.45 -13.86
C VAL A 655 -20.34 2.71 -15.32
N TYR A 656 -20.99 3.83 -15.59
CA TYR A 656 -21.22 4.30 -16.94
C TYR A 656 -21.09 5.82 -17.02
N VAL A 657 -20.92 6.29 -18.25
CA VAL A 657 -20.88 7.72 -18.57
C VAL A 657 -22.09 8.02 -19.46
N THR A 658 -22.86 9.07 -19.12
CA THR A 658 -23.88 9.63 -20.02
C THR A 658 -23.20 10.47 -21.09
N LYS A 659 -23.90 10.81 -22.17
CA LYS A 659 -23.37 11.79 -23.15
C LYS A 659 -22.94 13.07 -22.43
N LYS A 660 -21.71 13.54 -22.69
CA LYS A 660 -21.21 14.82 -22.20
C LYS A 660 -21.95 15.93 -22.95
N THR A 661 -22.78 16.69 -22.25
CA THR A 661 -23.59 17.82 -22.76
C THR A 661 -22.93 19.15 -22.47
#